data_AF-A0A7W9NGA9-F1
#
_entry.id   AF-A0A7W9NGA9-F1
#
_cell.length_a   1.000
_cell.length_b   1.000
_cell.length_c   1.000
_cell.angle_alpha   90.00
_cell.angle_beta   90.00
_cell.angle_gamma   90.00
#
_symmetry.space_group_name_H-M   'P 1'
#
loop_
_entity.id
_entity.type
_entity.pdbx_description
1 polymer ?
#
loop_
_entity_poly.entity_id
_entity_poly.type
_entity_poly.pdbx_seq_one_letter_code
_entity_poly.pdbx_strand_id
1 'polypeptide(L)'
;MTLALAASLVTVTQPAIGATAPIGRAAAFVDVVAHEDDDILFMNPDLVGGIRAGVPATTIFLTAGENAFNGAPGNDPDDPYCPRLPNDGGNHFGELSRERYAQCRQQAARAAYAQMAGVADAWDGTLVDVSGGNFAEQYTLRAKPSIKLVFLDLPEDGDSEIGGSLYHLYFDDEPGFATDTLVPTDGVVQRSYRYDRADTINALTSLYQRFAPTAVRVQDTDPDAREQIGAWIFHDHTDHVMAARLASEALGDYTRQTGYDRISLEEFRDYNIGGAPVNLAPGQRSDKNATFQAYKPLDPAVWEVDSQNYTDWTARMYYRWPTGTSWVGHDQDGRLEAFAVRGGNLLDWSQTSTGSWTGPVDLGNPGGPLEPGVAVANERDDRLDVFARRADTAEIVELGQTAPNGAWAARWSSLGNPNTGDPDAEQQVGTPVTAKNGDGRIEVFVRNGGGGVSTSFQQGSGGAFGAWVDLGGSGIQEDPAAVTTDSGRIELFASTKTEVLHWYQPSPNSSFTVDSSFPAGTPASAPTAAIDQDGRLSVFYRQAGSASVEVSVQASPDGGWKPSPVVLGGQAGVGQPALVTAPPSVDARVMVFTRNGGGGVSSARQTSANGGFGGWSDLGGLFVGLPTAAVDNAGVVVLLAMGVGGQLAVNRQTAAGGDAPFGGWQLVGS
;
A
#
# COMPACT_ATOMS: atom_id res chain seq x y z
N MET A 1 -33.64 -26.32 40.37
CA MET A 1 -33.34 -26.75 39.00
C MET A 1 -32.86 -25.49 38.29
N THR A 2 -31.56 -25.26 38.35
CA THR A 2 -30.91 -23.96 38.06
C THR A 2 -29.90 -24.25 36.95
N LEU A 3 -30.19 -23.78 35.73
CA LEU A 3 -29.28 -23.90 34.59
C LEU A 3 -28.13 -22.90 34.76
N ALA A 4 -26.91 -23.42 34.84
CA ALA A 4 -25.69 -22.63 34.72
C ALA A 4 -25.33 -22.48 33.23
N LEU A 5 -25.25 -21.24 32.75
CA LEU A 5 -24.65 -20.91 31.46
C LEU A 5 -23.12 -21.07 31.59
N ALA A 6 -22.54 -21.99 30.82
CA ALA A 6 -21.10 -22.07 30.63
C ALA A 6 -20.68 -21.07 29.53
N ALA A 7 -19.97 -20.02 29.92
CA ALA A 7 -19.28 -19.14 28.99
C ALA A 7 -17.95 -19.81 28.59
N SER A 8 -17.85 -20.21 27.32
CA SER A 8 -16.58 -20.67 26.73
C SER A 8 -15.68 -19.45 26.49
N LEU A 9 -14.68 -19.25 27.35
CA LEU A 9 -13.57 -18.33 27.06
C LEU A 9 -12.75 -18.92 25.90
N VAL A 10 -12.79 -18.26 24.75
CA VAL A 10 -11.79 -18.46 23.69
C VAL A 10 -10.55 -17.66 24.10
N THR A 11 -9.57 -18.34 24.70
CA THR A 11 -8.24 -17.77 24.90
C THR A 11 -7.54 -17.68 23.55
N VAL A 12 -7.49 -16.48 22.97
CA VAL A 12 -6.59 -16.15 21.86
C VAL A 12 -5.17 -16.16 22.43
N THR A 13 -4.43 -17.23 22.15
CA THR A 13 -3.00 -17.27 22.42
C THR A 13 -2.32 -16.54 21.27
N GLN A 14 -1.79 -15.33 21.55
CA GLN A 14 -0.90 -14.66 20.60
C GLN A 14 0.35 -15.53 20.42
N PRO A 15 0.74 -15.90 19.19
CA PRO A 15 2.03 -16.54 18.97
C PRO A 15 3.13 -15.56 19.36
N ALA A 16 4.05 -16.01 20.20
CA ALA A 16 5.20 -15.23 20.64
C ALA A 16 6.09 -14.88 19.45
N ILE A 17 6.35 -13.57 19.27
CA ILE A 17 7.39 -13.09 18.36
C ILE A 17 8.72 -13.61 18.91
N GLY A 18 9.34 -14.54 18.18
CA GLY A 18 10.67 -15.04 18.49
C GLY A 18 11.68 -13.90 18.40
N ALA A 19 12.17 -13.47 19.56
CA ALA A 19 13.23 -12.48 19.66
C ALA A 19 14.58 -13.12 19.24
N THR A 20 15.13 -12.64 18.13
CA THR A 20 16.57 -12.67 17.88
C THR A 20 16.98 -11.32 17.30
N ALA A 21 17.87 -10.59 18.01
CA ALA A 21 18.53 -9.37 17.54
C ALA A 21 20.05 -9.63 17.44
N PRO A 22 20.86 -8.85 16.69
CA PRO A 22 20.50 -7.82 15.69
C PRO A 22 21.25 -7.98 14.34
N ILE A 23 20.60 -7.67 13.20
CA ILE A 23 21.22 -6.92 12.08
C ILE A 23 20.08 -6.12 11.41
N GLY A 24 20.11 -4.79 11.53
CA GLY A 24 19.07 -3.89 11.02
C GLY A 24 18.52 -2.94 12.10
N ARG A 25 18.09 -1.76 11.65
CA ARG A 25 17.42 -0.74 12.47
C ARG A 25 16.17 -1.33 13.13
N ALA A 26 15.87 -0.93 14.37
CA ALA A 26 14.58 -1.30 14.98
C ALA A 26 13.44 -0.74 14.10
N ALA A 27 12.40 -1.53 13.88
CA ALA A 27 11.27 -1.09 13.07
C ALA A 27 10.66 0.19 13.62
N ALA A 28 10.37 1.14 12.75
CA ALA A 28 9.72 2.40 13.09
C ALA A 28 8.91 2.90 11.91
N PHE A 29 7.66 3.26 12.17
CA PHE A 29 6.78 3.90 11.21
C PHE A 29 6.82 5.40 11.38
N VAL A 30 6.95 6.10 10.26
CA VAL A 30 6.69 7.53 10.19
C VAL A 30 5.58 7.74 9.16
N ASP A 31 4.43 8.18 9.63
CA ASP A 31 3.29 8.52 8.78
C ASP A 31 3.30 10.05 8.59
N VAL A 32 3.18 10.54 7.35
CA VAL A 32 3.21 11.97 7.04
C VAL A 32 1.96 12.32 6.25
N VAL A 33 1.13 13.19 6.81
CA VAL A 33 -0.17 13.57 6.26
C VAL A 33 -0.37 15.07 6.33
N ALA A 34 -1.29 15.59 5.51
CA ALA A 34 -1.65 16.99 5.52
C ALA A 34 -2.36 17.35 6.83
N HIS A 35 -3.48 16.69 7.13
CA HIS A 35 -4.37 17.06 8.23
C HIS A 35 -4.59 15.95 9.27
N GLU A 36 -5.14 16.35 10.42
CA GLU A 36 -5.25 15.56 11.65
C GLU A 36 -6.15 14.31 11.61
N ASP A 37 -6.96 14.16 10.57
CA ASP A 37 -7.84 13.00 10.34
C ASP A 37 -7.40 12.10 9.18
N ASP A 38 -6.49 12.54 8.33
CA ASP A 38 -6.16 11.89 7.06
C ASP A 38 -5.57 10.48 7.26
N ASP A 39 -4.69 10.30 8.23
CA ASP A 39 -4.12 8.99 8.57
C ASP A 39 -5.19 8.02 9.12
N ILE A 40 -6.16 8.54 9.87
CA ILE A 40 -7.30 7.78 10.38
C ILE A 40 -8.19 7.35 9.21
N LEU A 41 -8.43 8.23 8.24
CA LEU A 41 -9.32 8.01 7.10
C LEU A 41 -8.71 7.15 5.99
N PHE A 42 -7.42 7.28 5.70
CA PHE A 42 -6.82 6.68 4.50
C PHE A 42 -5.82 5.55 4.81
N MET A 43 -5.14 5.59 5.96
CA MET A 43 -4.08 4.61 6.30
C MET A 43 -4.55 3.48 7.24
N ASN A 44 -5.69 3.62 7.93
CA ASN A 44 -6.26 2.52 8.71
C ASN A 44 -6.89 1.45 7.81
N PRO A 45 -6.58 0.15 8.02
CA PRO A 45 -6.15 -0.43 9.31
C PRO A 45 -4.64 -0.67 9.50
N ASP A 46 -3.77 -0.29 8.56
CA ASP A 46 -2.33 -0.55 8.69
C ASP A 46 -1.72 0.23 9.87
N LEU A 47 -2.19 1.46 10.09
CA LEU A 47 -1.84 2.30 11.23
C LEU A 47 -2.17 1.63 12.57
N VAL A 48 -3.44 1.28 12.82
CA VAL A 48 -3.85 0.62 14.06
C VAL A 48 -3.19 -0.75 14.23
N GLY A 49 -2.95 -1.47 13.14
CA GLY A 49 -2.22 -2.74 13.14
C GLY A 49 -0.80 -2.58 13.70
N GLY A 50 -0.05 -1.58 13.22
CA GLY A 50 1.27 -1.24 13.74
C GLY A 50 1.28 -0.86 15.21
N ILE A 51 0.36 0.02 15.62
CA ILE A 51 0.19 0.47 17.02
C ILE A 51 -0.08 -0.72 17.96
N ARG A 52 -0.98 -1.63 17.56
CA ARG A 52 -1.33 -2.81 18.36
C ARG A 52 -0.22 -3.84 18.43
N ALA A 53 0.59 -3.94 17.37
CA ALA A 53 1.79 -4.77 17.35
C ALA A 53 2.96 -4.16 18.15
N GLY A 54 2.84 -2.91 18.60
CA GLY A 54 3.87 -2.24 19.40
C GLY A 54 5.05 -1.71 18.58
N VAL A 55 4.88 -1.54 17.27
CA VAL A 55 5.87 -0.86 16.43
C VAL A 55 5.90 0.63 16.83
N PRO A 56 7.07 1.23 17.10
CA PRO A 56 7.19 2.67 17.23
C PRO A 56 6.55 3.38 16.04
N ALA A 57 5.64 4.31 16.31
CA ALA A 57 4.87 5.03 15.31
C ALA A 57 4.92 6.52 15.61
N THR A 58 5.28 7.31 14.60
CA THR A 58 5.25 8.77 14.67
C THR A 58 4.48 9.32 13.50
N THR A 59 3.47 10.14 13.78
CA THR A 59 2.68 10.79 12.73
C THR A 59 3.01 12.26 12.70
N ILE A 60 3.31 12.78 11.52
CA ILE A 60 3.67 14.17 11.26
C ILE A 60 2.53 14.79 10.47
N PHE A 61 1.87 15.76 11.08
CA PHE A 61 0.85 16.60 10.44
C PHE A 61 1.53 17.86 9.92
N LEU A 62 1.42 18.11 8.62
CA LEU A 62 2.09 19.25 7.98
C LEU A 62 1.34 20.54 8.24
N THR A 63 0.02 20.54 8.07
CA THR A 63 -0.79 21.74 8.26
C THR A 63 -1.38 21.80 9.66
N ALA A 64 -1.91 22.96 10.06
CA ALA A 64 -2.68 23.13 11.29
C ALA A 64 -4.17 22.78 11.10
N GLY A 65 -4.57 22.41 9.87
CA GLY A 65 -5.91 21.97 9.53
C GLY A 65 -7.01 23.01 9.80
N GLU A 66 -6.65 24.29 9.81
CA GLU A 66 -7.49 25.38 10.30
C GLU A 66 -8.53 25.88 9.30
N ASN A 67 -8.43 25.51 8.01
CA ASN A 67 -9.31 25.93 6.90
C ASN A 67 -9.59 27.46 6.86
N ALA A 68 -10.40 27.93 5.91
CA ALA A 68 -10.64 29.34 5.60
C ALA A 68 -11.49 30.10 6.66
N PHE A 69 -11.00 30.42 7.87
CA PHE A 69 -11.83 31.09 8.89
C PHE A 69 -11.40 32.48 9.38
N ASN A 70 -12.40 33.38 9.41
CA ASN A 70 -12.44 34.67 10.12
C ASN A 70 -13.52 34.64 11.23
N GLY A 71 -13.61 33.53 11.99
CA GLY A 71 -14.58 33.39 13.08
C GLY A 71 -14.42 34.49 14.15
N ALA A 72 -15.54 34.99 14.69
CA ALA A 72 -15.49 35.88 15.86
C ALA A 72 -15.05 35.06 17.09
N PRO A 73 -14.27 35.64 18.03
CA PRO A 73 -13.73 34.90 19.17
C PRO A 73 -14.84 34.48 20.14
N GLY A 74 -15.47 33.33 19.88
CA GLY A 74 -16.25 32.55 20.84
C GLY A 74 -15.33 31.76 21.77
N ASN A 75 -14.30 32.41 22.31
CA ASN A 75 -13.32 31.76 23.17
C ASN A 75 -13.83 31.83 24.62
N ASP A 76 -14.00 30.67 25.27
CA ASP A 76 -13.85 30.61 26.72
C ASP A 76 -12.35 30.47 27.02
N PRO A 77 -11.65 31.54 27.43
CA PRO A 77 -10.21 31.49 27.69
C PRO A 77 -9.83 30.60 28.88
N ASP A 78 -10.82 30.13 29.67
CA ASP A 78 -10.60 29.26 30.82
C ASP A 78 -10.83 27.76 30.50
N ASP A 79 -11.26 27.39 29.28
CA ASP A 79 -11.40 25.99 28.85
C ASP A 79 -10.14 25.51 28.10
N PRO A 80 -9.31 24.63 28.70
CA PRO A 80 -8.14 24.08 28.03
C PRO A 80 -8.50 23.00 26.98
N TYR A 81 -9.77 22.61 26.87
CA TYR A 81 -10.25 21.60 25.93
C TYR A 81 -11.07 22.20 24.80
N CYS A 82 -11.07 21.57 23.63
CA CYS A 82 -11.96 21.94 22.55
C CYS A 82 -13.40 22.02 23.08
N PRO A 83 -14.12 23.14 22.90
CA PRO A 83 -15.47 23.26 23.43
C PRO A 83 -16.32 22.11 22.88
N ARG A 84 -16.96 21.36 23.77
CA ARG A 84 -17.99 20.39 23.36
C ARG A 84 -19.18 21.18 22.84
N LEU A 85 -19.17 21.43 21.53
CA LEU A 85 -20.26 22.14 20.88
C LEU A 85 -21.57 21.36 21.12
N PRO A 86 -22.70 22.07 21.32
CA PRO A 86 -24.00 21.43 21.48
C PRO A 86 -24.25 20.43 20.34
N ASN A 87 -24.64 19.19 20.66
CA ASN A 87 -25.11 18.24 19.66
C ASN A 87 -26.58 18.57 19.32
N ASP A 88 -26.81 19.77 18.79
CA ASP A 88 -28.15 20.37 18.65
C ASP A 88 -28.68 20.41 17.21
N GLY A 89 -27.91 19.93 16.24
CA GLY A 89 -28.30 20.05 14.83
C GLY A 89 -27.61 21.19 14.09
N GLY A 90 -26.96 22.10 14.81
CA GLY A 90 -26.47 23.39 14.33
C GLY A 90 -25.10 23.33 13.68
N ASN A 91 -24.91 24.13 12.62
CA ASN A 91 -23.60 24.37 12.05
C ASN A 91 -22.82 25.34 12.96
N HIS A 92 -21.83 24.82 13.68
CA HIS A 92 -20.93 25.59 14.54
C HIS A 92 -19.57 25.92 13.85
N PHE A 93 -19.48 25.63 12.56
CA PHE A 93 -18.35 25.99 11.70
C PHE A 93 -18.22 27.53 11.64
N GLY A 94 -17.03 28.05 11.95
CA GLY A 94 -16.76 29.49 12.02
C GLY A 94 -17.04 30.15 13.38
N GLU A 95 -17.33 29.38 14.44
CA GLU A 95 -17.48 29.90 15.80
C GLU A 95 -16.16 30.01 16.58
N LEU A 96 -15.07 29.41 16.07
CA LEU A 96 -13.74 29.41 16.66
C LEU A 96 -12.77 30.29 15.87
N SER A 97 -11.71 30.77 16.53
CA SER A 97 -10.54 31.29 15.81
C SER A 97 -9.78 30.15 15.11
N ARG A 98 -8.96 30.50 14.12
CA ARG A 98 -8.08 29.56 13.40
C ARG A 98 -7.22 28.74 14.37
N GLU A 99 -6.56 29.43 15.31
CA GLU A 99 -5.66 28.82 16.30
C GLU A 99 -6.40 27.89 17.27
N ARG A 100 -7.64 28.23 17.63
CA ARG A 100 -8.45 27.39 18.52
C ARG A 100 -8.98 26.16 17.79
N TYR A 101 -9.33 26.29 16.52
CA TYR A 101 -9.76 25.17 15.70
C TYR A 101 -8.59 24.20 15.41
N ALA A 102 -7.39 24.69 15.11
CA ALA A 102 -6.19 23.86 15.03
C ALA A 102 -5.96 23.06 16.33
N GLN A 103 -6.03 23.72 17.49
CA GLN A 103 -5.92 23.05 18.79
C GLN A 103 -6.96 21.92 18.95
N CYS A 104 -8.21 22.14 18.52
CA CYS A 104 -9.27 21.14 18.54
C CYS A 104 -8.89 19.89 17.73
N ARG A 105 -8.40 20.07 16.51
CA ARG A 105 -7.97 18.96 15.64
C ARG A 105 -6.77 18.20 16.20
N GLN A 106 -5.79 18.90 16.78
CA GLN A 106 -4.68 18.25 17.50
C GLN A 106 -5.15 17.42 18.71
N GLN A 107 -6.20 17.88 19.43
CA GLN A 107 -6.82 17.10 20.50
C GLN A 107 -7.58 15.89 19.95
N ALA A 108 -8.31 16.05 18.84
CA ALA A 108 -9.04 14.99 18.17
C ALA A 108 -8.12 13.85 17.70
N ALA A 109 -6.99 14.16 17.07
CA ALA A 109 -5.97 13.18 16.67
C ALA A 109 -5.43 12.42 17.90
N ARG A 110 -5.08 13.13 18.98
CA ARG A 110 -4.60 12.51 20.23
C ARG A 110 -5.62 11.54 20.84
N ALA A 111 -6.90 11.90 20.84
CA ALA A 111 -7.99 11.05 21.32
C ALA A 111 -8.12 9.76 20.47
N ALA A 112 -8.04 9.89 19.15
CA ALA A 112 -8.08 8.75 18.23
C ALA A 112 -6.89 7.80 18.43
N TYR A 113 -5.68 8.33 18.58
CA TYR A 113 -4.49 7.52 18.85
C TYR A 113 -4.54 6.80 20.20
N ALA A 114 -5.03 7.47 21.25
CA ALA A 114 -5.25 6.84 22.55
C ALA A 114 -6.28 5.71 22.46
N GLN A 115 -7.35 5.90 21.67
CA GLN A 115 -8.36 4.88 21.39
C GLN A 115 -7.74 3.68 20.65
N MET A 116 -6.98 3.90 19.56
CA MET A 116 -6.31 2.83 18.80
C MET A 116 -5.35 2.04 19.68
N ALA A 117 -4.63 2.75 20.56
CA ALA A 117 -3.71 2.18 21.53
C ALA A 117 -4.39 1.46 22.70
N GLY A 118 -5.70 1.68 22.93
CA GLY A 118 -6.45 1.10 24.03
C GLY A 118 -6.04 1.63 25.41
N VAL A 119 -5.64 2.90 25.51
CA VAL A 119 -5.15 3.52 26.74
C VAL A 119 -5.83 4.88 26.98
N ALA A 120 -5.57 5.50 28.13
CA ALA A 120 -6.08 6.83 28.44
C ALA A 120 -5.49 7.89 27.50
N ASP A 121 -6.31 8.86 27.09
CA ASP A 121 -5.88 10.04 26.34
C ASP A 121 -5.09 10.98 27.25
N ALA A 122 -3.77 10.80 27.21
CA ALA A 122 -2.86 11.31 28.21
C ALA A 122 -1.46 11.48 27.59
N TRP A 123 -1.08 12.72 27.30
CA TRP A 123 0.12 13.02 26.51
C TRP A 123 1.07 13.98 27.22
N ASP A 124 2.37 13.82 26.96
CA ASP A 124 3.41 14.78 27.33
C ASP A 124 3.78 15.60 26.09
N GLY A 125 3.58 16.92 26.15
CA GLY A 125 3.93 17.86 25.08
C GLY A 125 5.35 18.40 25.24
N THR A 126 6.11 18.46 24.15
CA THR A 126 7.50 18.97 24.12
C THR A 126 7.79 19.69 22.81
N LEU A 127 8.76 20.62 22.83
CA LEU A 127 9.30 21.22 21.62
C LEU A 127 10.29 20.27 20.95
N VAL A 128 10.19 20.12 19.63
CA VAL A 128 11.22 19.49 18.79
C VAL A 128 11.84 20.53 17.86
N ASP A 129 13.17 20.64 17.86
CA ASP A 129 13.90 21.40 16.83
C ASP A 129 13.86 20.60 15.53
N VAL A 130 13.26 21.20 14.49
CA VAL A 130 13.10 20.57 13.18
C VAL A 130 14.01 21.20 12.13
N SER A 131 14.52 22.42 12.35
CA SER A 131 15.51 23.02 11.47
C SER A 131 16.14 24.25 12.13
N GLY A 132 17.34 24.08 12.70
CA GLY A 132 18.21 25.20 13.09
C GLY A 132 17.58 26.24 14.03
N GLY A 133 16.63 25.85 14.88
CA GLY A 133 15.89 26.76 15.77
C GLY A 133 14.44 27.04 15.38
N ASN A 134 13.95 26.44 14.29
CA ASN A 134 12.52 26.26 14.02
C ASN A 134 12.01 25.07 14.83
N PHE A 135 10.90 25.24 15.54
CA PHE A 135 10.37 24.20 16.43
C PHE A 135 8.97 23.76 16.02
N ALA A 136 8.69 22.48 16.22
CA ALA A 136 7.37 21.89 16.09
C ALA A 136 6.89 21.32 17.44
N GLU A 137 5.59 21.07 17.55
CA GLU A 137 5.01 20.42 18.73
C GLU A 137 5.15 18.91 18.62
N GLN A 138 5.68 18.25 19.65
CA GLN A 138 5.62 16.79 19.77
C GLN A 138 4.83 16.39 21.00
N TYR A 139 3.80 15.58 20.80
CA TYR A 139 3.06 14.91 21.87
C TYR A 139 3.44 13.44 21.94
N THR A 140 3.81 12.97 23.13
CA THR A 140 4.18 11.57 23.40
C THR A 140 3.14 10.91 24.29
N LEU A 141 2.58 9.76 23.88
CA LEU A 141 1.51 9.10 24.64
C LEU A 141 2.07 8.50 25.92
N ARG A 142 1.64 8.98 27.10
CA ARG A 142 2.23 8.62 28.40
C ARG A 142 2.24 7.12 28.67
N ALA A 143 1.14 6.44 28.35
CA ALA A 143 1.01 5.00 28.57
C ALA A 143 1.78 4.15 27.54
N LYS A 144 2.08 4.71 26.36
CA LYS A 144 2.83 4.04 25.28
C LYS A 144 3.77 5.05 24.57
N PRO A 145 4.92 5.38 25.18
CA PRO A 145 5.80 6.43 24.66
C PRO A 145 6.43 6.15 23.28
N SER A 146 6.25 4.94 22.75
CA SER A 146 6.60 4.59 21.37
C SER A 146 5.67 5.24 20.33
N ILE A 147 4.54 5.82 20.75
CA ILE A 147 3.57 6.52 19.91
C ILE A 147 3.74 8.03 20.10
N LYS A 148 3.95 8.74 19.00
CA LYS A 148 4.19 10.20 18.98
C LYS A 148 3.38 10.86 17.86
N LEU A 149 2.91 12.06 18.12
CA LEU A 149 2.33 12.94 17.11
C LEU A 149 3.18 14.21 17.04
N VAL A 150 3.46 14.69 15.84
CA VAL A 150 4.20 15.92 15.58
C VAL A 150 3.35 16.84 14.73
N PHE A 151 3.21 18.10 15.15
CA PHE A 151 2.44 19.12 14.43
C PHE A 151 3.40 20.23 14.00
N LEU A 152 3.55 20.41 12.68
CA LEU A 152 4.32 21.51 12.10
C LEU A 152 3.51 22.81 12.06
N ASP A 153 2.18 22.70 12.01
CA ASP A 153 1.25 23.82 12.02
C ASP A 153 1.46 24.80 10.86
N LEU A 154 1.89 24.32 9.69
CA LEU A 154 1.86 25.16 8.48
C LEU A 154 0.40 25.50 8.15
N PRO A 155 0.15 26.66 7.52
CA PRO A 155 -1.22 26.99 7.16
C PRO A 155 -1.79 26.05 6.09
N GLU A 156 -3.10 25.85 6.09
CA GLU A 156 -3.82 25.06 5.08
C GLU A 156 -3.91 25.83 3.73
N ASP A 157 -4.07 25.13 2.60
CA ASP A 157 -4.29 25.72 1.27
C ASP A 157 -5.52 26.65 1.26
N GLY A 158 -6.56 26.25 1.99
CA GLY A 158 -7.79 27.02 2.17
C GLY A 158 -7.63 28.27 3.04
N ASP A 159 -6.48 28.51 3.67
CA ASP A 159 -6.32 29.63 4.58
C ASP A 159 -6.56 30.98 3.88
N SER A 160 -7.57 31.73 4.36
CA SER A 160 -8.00 32.97 3.70
C SER A 160 -7.03 34.14 3.82
N GLU A 161 -6.07 34.08 4.75
CA GLU A 161 -5.04 35.12 4.92
C GLU A 161 -3.82 34.88 4.02
N ILE A 162 -3.58 33.63 3.61
CA ILE A 162 -2.40 33.23 2.84
C ILE A 162 -2.77 32.88 1.41
N GLY A 163 -3.81 32.07 1.21
CA GLY A 163 -4.36 31.71 -0.09
C GLY A 163 -3.48 30.77 -0.92
N GLY A 164 -3.07 29.62 -0.37
CA GLY A 164 -2.39 28.57 -1.14
C GLY A 164 -1.09 28.02 -0.53
N SER A 165 -1.05 27.73 0.78
CA SER A 165 0.18 27.47 1.54
C SER A 165 1.07 26.34 1.00
N LEU A 166 0.70 25.05 1.13
CA LEU A 166 1.56 23.96 0.65
C LEU A 166 1.71 23.96 -0.88
N TYR A 167 0.72 24.48 -1.60
CA TYR A 167 0.78 24.68 -3.05
C TYR A 167 1.95 25.57 -3.45
N HIS A 168 2.02 26.78 -2.89
CA HIS A 168 3.09 27.74 -3.19
C HIS A 168 4.45 27.24 -2.68
N LEU A 169 4.49 26.56 -1.52
CA LEU A 169 5.72 25.92 -1.04
C LEU A 169 6.21 24.84 -1.99
N TYR A 170 5.33 24.03 -2.58
CA TYR A 170 5.76 22.94 -3.46
C TYR A 170 6.20 23.44 -4.84
N PHE A 171 5.36 24.25 -5.51
CA PHE A 171 5.60 24.69 -6.88
C PHE A 171 6.61 25.83 -6.99
N ASP A 172 6.86 26.58 -5.91
CA ASP A 172 7.68 27.80 -5.93
C ASP A 172 7.25 28.74 -7.07
N ASP A 173 5.93 28.80 -7.32
CA ASP A 173 5.32 29.62 -8.38
C ASP A 173 5.26 31.10 -8.00
N GLU A 174 5.38 31.39 -6.71
CA GLU A 174 5.60 32.71 -6.15
C GLU A 174 7.07 32.83 -5.66
N PRO A 175 7.96 33.50 -6.42
CA PRO A 175 9.38 33.54 -6.09
C PRO A 175 9.66 34.10 -4.68
N GLY A 176 10.27 33.27 -3.83
CA GLY A 176 10.58 33.62 -2.45
C GLY A 176 9.38 33.56 -1.50
N PHE A 177 8.33 32.84 -1.89
CA PHE A 177 7.22 32.53 -1.01
C PHE A 177 7.72 31.86 0.26
N ALA A 178 7.21 32.35 1.38
CA ALA A 178 7.37 31.74 2.67
C ALA A 178 6.16 32.10 3.53
N THR A 179 5.75 31.15 4.35
CA THR A 179 4.59 31.28 5.22
C THR A 179 5.00 31.12 6.68
N ASP A 180 4.23 31.71 7.58
CA ASP A 180 4.45 31.60 9.01
C ASP A 180 3.51 30.51 9.57
N THR A 181 4.02 29.62 10.41
CA THR A 181 3.19 28.61 11.09
C THR A 181 2.14 29.29 11.96
N LEU A 182 0.99 28.64 12.09
CA LEU A 182 -0.01 29.01 13.08
C LEU A 182 0.53 28.75 14.49
N VAL A 183 -0.03 29.42 15.50
CA VAL A 183 0.27 29.15 16.91
C VAL A 183 -1.02 28.66 17.57
N PRO A 184 -1.25 27.34 17.60
CA PRO A 184 -2.46 26.77 18.21
C PRO A 184 -2.66 27.26 19.65
N THR A 185 -3.92 27.47 20.03
CA THR A 185 -4.26 27.90 21.40
C THR A 185 -3.73 26.87 22.41
N ASP A 186 -3.09 27.33 23.49
CA ASP A 186 -2.43 26.50 24.53
C ASP A 186 -1.45 25.44 24.00
N GLY A 187 -0.96 25.60 22.76
CA GLY A 187 0.05 24.74 22.16
C GLY A 187 1.38 24.78 22.92
N VAL A 188 2.24 23.79 22.71
CA VAL A 188 3.60 23.80 23.30
C VAL A 188 4.48 24.85 22.61
N VAL A 189 4.26 25.07 21.31
CA VAL A 189 4.89 26.16 20.56
C VAL A 189 4.14 27.46 20.87
N GLN A 190 4.88 28.50 21.24
CA GLN A 190 4.32 29.77 21.73
C GLN A 190 4.64 30.97 20.81
N ARG A 191 5.19 30.70 19.62
CA ARG A 191 5.50 31.69 18.58
C ARG A 191 5.49 31.03 17.21
N SER A 192 5.21 31.81 16.17
CA SER A 192 5.26 31.34 14.79
C SER A 192 6.70 31.18 14.29
N TYR A 193 6.86 30.29 13.31
CA TYR A 193 8.11 30.08 12.58
C TYR A 193 7.86 30.24 11.09
N ARG A 194 8.80 30.86 10.39
CA ARG A 194 8.71 31.10 8.95
C ARG A 194 9.34 29.95 8.19
N TYR A 195 8.65 29.45 7.16
CA TYR A 195 9.10 28.37 6.30
C TYR A 195 8.99 28.76 4.83
N ASP A 196 10.07 28.57 4.09
CA ASP A 196 10.03 28.38 2.65
C ASP A 196 10.02 26.88 2.29
N ARG A 197 10.06 26.56 1.00
CA ARG A 197 10.12 25.18 0.49
C ARG A 197 11.29 24.40 1.07
N ALA A 198 12.48 25.01 1.10
CA ALA A 198 13.69 24.35 1.55
C ALA A 198 13.65 24.09 3.06
N ASP A 199 13.16 25.06 3.84
CA ASP A 199 12.94 24.89 5.28
C ASP A 199 11.96 23.75 5.57
N THR A 200 10.90 23.61 4.76
CA THR A 200 9.90 22.54 4.91
C THR A 200 10.51 21.16 4.66
N ILE A 201 11.27 21.00 3.57
CA ILE A 201 11.98 19.75 3.25
C ILE A 201 13.05 19.42 4.31
N ASN A 202 13.78 20.44 4.78
CA ASN A 202 14.78 20.28 5.84
C ASN A 202 14.15 19.84 7.17
N ALA A 203 12.96 20.36 7.50
CA ALA A 203 12.20 19.95 8.67
C ALA A 203 11.78 18.48 8.62
N LEU A 204 11.17 18.05 7.51
CA LEU A 204 10.79 16.65 7.30
C LEU A 204 12.00 15.72 7.31
N THR A 205 13.09 16.12 6.64
CA THR A 205 14.35 15.36 6.63
C THR A 205 14.93 15.21 8.03
N SER A 206 14.92 16.27 8.84
CA SER A 206 15.38 16.24 10.23
C SER A 206 14.50 15.34 11.11
N LEU A 207 13.19 15.34 10.88
CA LEU A 207 12.26 14.43 11.56
C LEU A 207 12.53 12.96 11.17
N TYR A 208 12.80 12.66 9.90
CA TYR A 208 13.24 11.32 9.48
C TYR A 208 14.58 10.90 10.11
N GLN A 209 15.54 11.82 10.21
CA GLN A 209 16.80 11.56 10.93
C GLN A 209 16.55 11.24 12.40
N ARG A 210 15.60 11.94 13.03
CA ARG A 210 15.27 11.79 14.45
C ARG A 210 14.49 10.52 14.77
N PHE A 211 13.45 10.22 14.00
CA PHE A 211 12.55 9.08 14.26
C PHE A 211 12.94 7.82 13.55
N ALA A 212 13.87 7.95 12.62
CA ALA A 212 14.62 6.82 12.15
C ALA A 212 13.74 5.73 11.50
N PRO A 213 12.94 6.07 10.46
CA PRO A 213 11.95 5.16 9.90
C PRO A 213 12.58 3.94 9.21
N THR A 214 11.83 2.86 9.22
CA THR A 214 11.99 1.69 8.34
C THR A 214 10.83 1.56 7.35
N ALA A 215 9.69 2.18 7.64
CA ALA A 215 8.65 2.47 6.67
C ALA A 215 8.17 3.92 6.85
N VAL A 216 7.91 4.58 5.71
CA VAL A 216 7.29 5.89 5.62
C VAL A 216 5.95 5.73 4.90
N ARG A 217 4.90 6.34 5.44
CA ARG A 217 3.56 6.33 4.83
C ARG A 217 3.14 7.73 4.47
N VAL A 218 2.59 7.90 3.27
CA VAL A 218 2.14 9.20 2.76
C VAL A 218 0.82 9.07 2.02
N GLN A 219 0.13 10.19 1.82
CA GLN A 219 -1.06 10.30 0.97
C GLN A 219 -0.72 10.15 -0.51
N ASP A 220 -1.69 10.29 -1.41
CA ASP A 220 -1.51 10.04 -2.84
C ASP A 220 -0.72 11.19 -3.49
N THR A 221 0.46 10.87 -4.05
CA THR A 221 1.29 11.87 -4.74
C THR A 221 0.73 12.29 -6.10
N ASP A 222 -0.19 11.51 -6.67
CA ASP A 222 -0.77 11.74 -7.98
C ASP A 222 -2.16 11.10 -8.11
N PRO A 223 -3.20 11.65 -7.47
CA PRO A 223 -4.54 11.06 -7.46
C PRO A 223 -5.09 10.81 -8.86
N ASP A 224 -5.79 9.69 -9.03
CA ASP A 224 -6.28 9.28 -10.35
C ASP A 224 -7.26 10.29 -10.96
N ALA A 225 -6.86 10.89 -12.08
CA ALA A 225 -7.63 11.91 -12.81
C ALA A 225 -9.04 11.47 -13.22
N ARG A 226 -9.26 10.16 -13.36
CA ARG A 226 -10.56 9.59 -13.73
C ARG A 226 -11.54 9.56 -12.56
N GLU A 227 -11.02 9.70 -11.34
CA GLU A 227 -11.77 9.61 -10.09
C GLU A 227 -12.01 11.00 -9.47
N GLN A 228 -12.04 12.05 -10.29
CA GLN A 228 -12.26 13.45 -9.88
C GLN A 228 -13.35 13.58 -8.82
N ILE A 229 -12.96 14.14 -7.67
CA ILE A 229 -13.88 14.58 -6.63
C ILE A 229 -13.91 16.10 -6.59
N GLY A 230 -15.12 16.67 -6.64
CA GLY A 230 -15.32 18.11 -6.57
C GLY A 230 -14.61 18.87 -7.70
N ALA A 231 -14.28 20.13 -7.46
CA ALA A 231 -13.60 21.01 -8.43
C ALA A 231 -12.09 21.14 -8.16
N TRP A 232 -11.50 20.22 -7.39
CA TRP A 232 -10.09 20.27 -7.02
C TRP A 232 -9.17 20.00 -8.21
N ILE A 233 -8.12 20.79 -8.35
CA ILE A 233 -7.21 20.78 -9.51
C ILE A 233 -6.28 19.57 -9.56
N PHE A 234 -6.12 18.83 -8.45
CA PHE A 234 -5.34 17.59 -8.37
C PHE A 234 -6.21 16.36 -8.14
N HIS A 235 -7.52 16.45 -8.44
CA HIS A 235 -8.50 15.37 -8.24
C HIS A 235 -8.70 14.93 -6.77
N ASP A 236 -7.99 15.59 -5.86
CA ASP A 236 -8.07 15.50 -4.40
C ASP A 236 -7.70 16.87 -3.79
N HIS A 237 -7.75 17.01 -2.47
CA HIS A 237 -7.38 18.24 -1.78
C HIS A 237 -5.92 18.59 -2.03
N THR A 238 -5.63 19.85 -2.34
CA THR A 238 -4.29 20.30 -2.73
C THR A 238 -3.24 19.94 -1.67
N ASP A 239 -3.55 20.15 -0.38
CA ASP A 239 -2.61 19.85 0.69
C ASP A 239 -2.25 18.36 0.78
N HIS A 240 -3.17 17.44 0.48
CA HIS A 240 -2.89 16.00 0.53
C HIS A 240 -1.75 15.67 -0.45
N VAL A 241 -1.91 16.13 -1.69
CA VAL A 241 -0.98 15.86 -2.78
C VAL A 241 0.36 16.56 -2.54
N MET A 242 0.35 17.83 -2.11
CA MET A 242 1.58 18.56 -1.84
C MET A 242 2.32 18.03 -0.62
N ALA A 243 1.61 17.64 0.45
CA ALA A 243 2.20 17.00 1.62
C ALA A 243 2.89 15.69 1.25
N ALA A 244 2.21 14.83 0.47
CA ALA A 244 2.78 13.56 0.01
C ALA A 244 4.04 13.76 -0.83
N ARG A 245 4.03 14.75 -1.74
CA ARG A 245 5.19 15.07 -2.60
C ARG A 245 6.36 15.64 -1.82
N LEU A 246 6.13 16.60 -0.91
CA LEU A 246 7.16 17.16 -0.03
C LEU A 246 7.77 16.08 0.87
N ALA A 247 6.93 15.21 1.43
CA ALA A 247 7.35 14.08 2.27
C ALA A 247 8.20 13.06 1.50
N SER A 248 7.84 12.77 0.25
CA SER A 248 8.57 11.87 -0.63
C SER A 248 9.91 12.45 -1.08
N GLU A 249 9.96 13.76 -1.38
CA GLU A 249 11.22 14.45 -1.70
C GLU A 249 12.17 14.49 -0.50
N ALA A 250 11.65 14.83 0.69
CA ALA A 250 12.41 14.80 1.94
C ALA A 250 12.92 13.38 2.27
N LEU A 251 12.17 12.33 1.91
CA LEU A 251 12.63 10.96 2.05
C LEU A 251 13.81 10.68 1.11
N GLY A 252 13.77 11.17 -0.13
CA GLY A 252 14.88 11.12 -1.06
C GLY A 252 16.12 11.89 -0.60
N ASP A 253 15.95 13.03 0.07
CA ASP A 253 17.05 13.74 0.74
C ASP A 253 17.60 12.93 1.91
N TYR A 254 16.73 12.38 2.74
CA TYR A 254 17.10 11.55 3.88
C TYR A 254 17.94 10.33 3.48
N THR A 255 17.51 9.59 2.44
CA THR A 255 18.23 8.41 1.94
C THR A 255 19.59 8.82 1.38
N ARG A 256 19.67 9.91 0.59
CA ARG A 256 20.95 10.44 0.06
C ARG A 256 21.90 10.92 1.15
N GLN A 257 21.41 11.59 2.18
CA GLN A 257 22.22 12.15 3.25
C GLN A 257 22.76 11.06 4.19
N THR A 258 21.97 10.01 4.44
CA THR A 258 22.34 8.95 5.39
C THR A 258 22.92 7.70 4.76
N GLY A 259 22.69 7.49 3.46
CA GLY A 259 22.96 6.23 2.78
C GLY A 259 22.06 5.08 3.24
N TYR A 260 21.01 5.35 4.04
CA TYR A 260 20.06 4.34 4.48
C TYR A 260 18.92 4.24 3.47
N ASP A 261 19.00 3.25 2.59
CA ASP A 261 18.06 3.00 1.49
C ASP A 261 17.01 1.94 1.81
N ARG A 262 17.16 1.16 2.89
CA ARG A 262 16.24 0.09 3.31
C ARG A 262 14.94 0.60 3.95
N ILE A 263 14.29 1.58 3.32
CA ILE A 263 13.02 2.19 3.77
C ILE A 263 11.93 1.83 2.76
N SER A 264 10.81 1.31 3.27
CA SER A 264 9.58 1.17 2.49
C SER A 264 8.83 2.49 2.42
N LEU A 265 8.42 2.90 1.22
CA LEU A 265 7.41 3.93 1.03
C LEU A 265 6.07 3.22 0.75
N GLU A 266 5.04 3.51 1.54
CA GLU A 266 3.66 3.07 1.29
C GLU A 266 2.80 4.31 1.02
N GLU A 267 2.17 4.37 -0.15
CA GLU A 267 1.27 5.46 -0.53
C GLU A 267 -0.18 4.97 -0.43
N PHE A 268 -1.09 5.88 -0.07
CA PHE A 268 -2.50 5.55 0.16
C PHE A 268 -3.38 6.50 -0.64
N ARG A 269 -4.44 5.96 -1.23
CA ARG A 269 -5.47 6.76 -1.90
C ARG A 269 -6.25 7.59 -0.87
N ASP A 270 -6.56 8.82 -1.25
CA ASP A 270 -7.23 9.81 -0.40
C ASP A 270 -8.77 9.79 -0.60
N TYR A 271 -9.42 10.94 -0.80
CA TYR A 271 -10.88 11.06 -0.82
C TYR A 271 -11.53 10.20 -1.89
N ASN A 272 -10.82 9.96 -3.00
CA ASN A 272 -11.28 9.14 -4.12
C ASN A 272 -11.63 7.70 -3.74
N ILE A 273 -11.21 7.21 -2.55
CA ILE A 273 -11.66 5.92 -2.04
C ILE A 273 -13.17 5.90 -1.79
N GLY A 274 -13.82 7.04 -1.53
CA GLY A 274 -15.27 7.08 -1.29
C GLY A 274 -16.08 6.47 -2.44
N GLY A 275 -15.59 6.63 -3.67
CA GLY A 275 -16.19 6.06 -4.88
C GLY A 275 -15.70 4.65 -5.25
N ALA A 276 -14.78 4.05 -4.50
CA ALA A 276 -14.27 2.70 -4.75
C ALA A 276 -15.18 1.62 -4.13
N PRO A 277 -15.01 0.33 -4.47
CA PRO A 277 -15.68 -0.76 -3.77
C PRO A 277 -15.33 -0.78 -2.27
N VAL A 278 -16.25 -1.23 -1.42
CA VAL A 278 -15.95 -1.43 0.01
C VAL A 278 -14.97 -2.59 0.14
N ASN A 279 -13.74 -2.36 0.60
CA ASN A 279 -12.72 -3.42 0.70
C ASN A 279 -12.38 -3.84 2.13
N LEU A 280 -12.90 -3.18 3.16
CA LEU A 280 -12.71 -3.58 4.55
C LEU A 280 -13.79 -4.56 5.02
N ALA A 281 -13.36 -5.60 5.73
CA ALA A 281 -14.27 -6.53 6.39
C ALA A 281 -15.13 -5.82 7.45
N PRO A 282 -16.35 -6.30 7.77
CA PRO A 282 -17.23 -5.67 8.75
C PRO A 282 -16.55 -5.36 10.10
N GLY A 283 -15.69 -6.24 10.60
CA GLY A 283 -14.94 -6.02 11.83
C GLY A 283 -13.93 -4.87 11.75
N GLN A 284 -13.19 -4.78 10.64
CA GLN A 284 -12.25 -3.68 10.40
C GLN A 284 -12.97 -2.33 10.24
N ARG A 285 -14.14 -2.33 9.59
CA ARG A 285 -14.99 -1.12 9.48
C ARG A 285 -15.50 -0.65 10.84
N SER A 286 -15.95 -1.59 11.68
CA SER A 286 -16.37 -1.26 13.04
C SER A 286 -15.23 -0.66 13.87
N ASP A 287 -14.01 -1.19 13.71
CA ASP A 287 -12.83 -0.74 14.42
C ASP A 287 -12.37 0.65 13.95
N LYS A 288 -12.26 0.85 12.63
CA LYS A 288 -11.94 2.14 12.02
C LYS A 288 -12.97 3.21 12.35
N ASN A 289 -14.26 2.88 12.32
CA ASN A 289 -15.31 3.79 12.77
C ASN A 289 -15.18 4.09 14.28
N ALA A 290 -14.85 3.13 15.14
CA ALA A 290 -14.63 3.40 16.55
C ALA A 290 -13.47 4.38 16.80
N THR A 291 -12.38 4.28 16.02
CA THR A 291 -11.30 5.28 16.01
C THR A 291 -11.83 6.66 15.63
N PHE A 292 -12.57 6.76 14.52
CA PHE A 292 -13.09 8.04 14.05
C PHE A 292 -14.14 8.65 15.01
N GLN A 293 -14.91 7.83 15.73
CA GLN A 293 -15.82 8.30 16.78
C GLN A 293 -15.10 8.86 18.01
N ALA A 294 -13.81 8.57 18.21
CA ALA A 294 -12.99 9.24 19.23
C ALA A 294 -12.47 10.60 18.76
N TYR A 295 -12.20 10.75 17.45
CA TYR A 295 -11.80 12.01 16.81
C TYR A 295 -12.96 13.00 16.74
N LYS A 296 -14.06 12.58 16.12
CA LYS A 296 -15.21 13.41 15.72
C LYS A 296 -15.75 14.40 16.77
N PRO A 297 -15.93 14.05 18.06
CA PRO A 297 -16.52 14.97 19.03
C PRO A 297 -15.66 16.20 19.34
N LEU A 298 -14.38 16.18 18.93
CA LEU A 298 -13.40 17.24 19.17
C LEU A 298 -13.06 18.00 17.88
N ASP A 299 -13.72 17.67 16.76
CA ASP A 299 -13.59 18.40 15.51
C ASP A 299 -14.93 19.05 15.12
N PRO A 300 -15.08 20.37 15.35
CA PRO A 300 -16.25 21.15 14.98
C PRO A 300 -16.70 21.05 13.51
N ALA A 301 -15.80 20.75 12.57
CA ALA A 301 -16.14 20.64 11.16
C ALA A 301 -16.73 19.27 10.79
N VAL A 302 -16.56 18.25 11.62
CA VAL A 302 -17.13 16.89 11.42
C VAL A 302 -18.63 16.84 11.76
N TRP A 303 -19.31 18.01 11.79
CA TRP A 303 -20.74 18.17 11.98
C TRP A 303 -21.60 17.74 10.76
N GLU A 304 -21.01 17.34 9.62
CA GLU A 304 -21.73 16.52 8.65
C GLU A 304 -21.89 15.08 9.20
N VAL A 305 -22.58 14.96 10.33
CA VAL A 305 -22.74 13.76 11.13
C VAL A 305 -23.45 12.64 10.34
N ASP A 306 -24.00 12.95 9.16
CA ASP A 306 -24.57 12.03 8.17
C ASP A 306 -24.05 12.25 6.73
N SER A 307 -22.92 12.94 6.48
CA SER A 307 -22.39 12.90 5.11
C SER A 307 -21.93 11.49 4.80
N GLN A 308 -22.56 10.93 3.78
CA GLN A 308 -22.24 9.65 3.16
C GLN A 308 -20.71 9.44 3.01
N ASN A 309 -19.96 10.53 2.85
CA ASN A 309 -18.51 10.62 2.77
C ASN A 309 -17.75 9.93 3.92
N TYR A 310 -17.92 10.33 5.20
CA TYR A 310 -17.16 9.72 6.31
C TYR A 310 -17.54 8.26 6.53
N THR A 311 -18.79 7.90 6.28
CA THR A 311 -19.24 6.50 6.28
C THR A 311 -18.55 5.71 5.15
N ASP A 312 -18.34 6.34 4.00
CA ASP A 312 -17.67 5.72 2.87
C ASP A 312 -16.16 5.58 3.08
N TRP A 313 -15.47 6.61 3.56
CA TRP A 313 -14.03 6.56 3.80
C TRP A 313 -13.68 5.56 4.91
N THR A 314 -14.45 5.53 6.00
CA THR A 314 -14.23 4.55 7.09
C THR A 314 -14.57 3.10 6.70
N ALA A 315 -15.18 2.88 5.53
CA ALA A 315 -15.43 1.54 5.01
C ALA A 315 -14.30 0.97 4.14
N ARG A 316 -13.25 1.76 3.85
CA ARG A 316 -12.27 1.47 2.80
C ARG A 316 -10.85 1.85 3.20
N MET A 317 -9.85 1.25 2.55
CA MET A 317 -8.47 1.73 2.52
C MET A 317 -7.76 1.09 1.35
N TYR A 318 -7.16 1.89 0.47
CA TYR A 318 -6.51 1.42 -0.75
C TYR A 318 -5.10 1.98 -0.82
N TYR A 319 -4.14 1.14 -1.22
CA TYR A 319 -2.81 1.62 -1.56
C TYR A 319 -2.84 2.37 -2.88
N ARG A 320 -1.98 3.37 -3.00
CA ARG A 320 -1.50 3.89 -4.27
C ARG A 320 -0.19 3.14 -4.57
N TRP A 321 -0.10 2.55 -5.77
CA TRP A 321 1.03 1.72 -6.20
C TRP A 321 1.37 0.52 -5.27
N PRO A 322 0.46 -0.46 -5.10
CA PRO A 322 0.74 -1.62 -4.28
C PRO A 322 1.95 -2.42 -4.80
N THR A 323 2.69 -3.10 -3.91
CA THR A 323 3.85 -3.94 -4.28
C THR A 323 3.50 -5.10 -5.22
N GLY A 324 2.22 -5.42 -5.37
CA GLY A 324 1.75 -6.61 -6.08
C GLY A 324 2.26 -7.91 -5.46
N THR A 325 2.14 -9.01 -6.21
CA THR A 325 2.52 -10.36 -5.76
C THR A 325 3.54 -11.03 -6.68
N SER A 326 4.12 -10.29 -7.62
CA SER A 326 4.96 -10.83 -8.72
C SER A 326 6.46 -10.54 -8.55
N TRP A 327 6.88 -10.22 -7.33
CA TRP A 327 8.22 -9.72 -7.01
C TRP A 327 9.26 -10.81 -6.69
N VAL A 328 8.99 -12.08 -7.06
CA VAL A 328 9.91 -13.22 -6.90
C VAL A 328 10.05 -13.97 -8.22
N GLY A 329 11.28 -14.26 -8.61
CA GLY A 329 11.64 -15.05 -9.77
C GLY A 329 12.40 -16.33 -9.41
N HIS A 330 12.62 -17.17 -10.42
CA HIS A 330 13.42 -18.38 -10.33
C HIS A 330 14.65 -18.27 -11.22
N ASP A 331 15.82 -18.48 -10.65
CA ASP A 331 17.03 -18.80 -11.40
C ASP A 331 16.83 -20.11 -12.20
N GLN A 332 17.66 -20.34 -13.21
CA GLN A 332 17.66 -21.57 -14.02
C GLN A 332 17.81 -22.85 -13.17
N ASP A 333 18.51 -22.76 -12.04
CA ASP A 333 18.70 -23.89 -11.12
C ASP A 333 17.57 -24.05 -10.09
N GLY A 334 16.50 -23.26 -10.23
CA GLY A 334 15.31 -23.27 -9.39
C GLY A 334 15.46 -22.52 -8.06
N ARG A 335 16.62 -21.91 -7.77
CA ARG A 335 16.77 -21.02 -6.61
C ARG A 335 15.92 -19.77 -6.83
N LEU A 336 15.44 -19.20 -5.73
CA LEU A 336 14.60 -18.01 -5.76
C LEU A 336 15.45 -16.73 -5.73
N GLU A 337 15.03 -15.71 -6.48
CA GLU A 337 15.45 -14.32 -6.30
C GLU A 337 14.24 -13.47 -5.95
N ALA A 338 14.38 -12.58 -4.98
CA ALA A 338 13.32 -11.75 -4.45
C ALA A 338 13.69 -10.28 -4.58
N PHE A 339 12.73 -9.45 -5.00
CA PHE A 339 12.96 -8.05 -5.32
C PHE A 339 12.04 -7.14 -4.52
N ALA A 340 12.55 -5.98 -4.10
CA ALA A 340 11.71 -4.96 -3.48
C ALA A 340 12.28 -3.56 -3.70
N VAL A 341 11.43 -2.60 -4.01
CA VAL A 341 11.83 -1.20 -4.14
C VAL A 341 11.98 -0.57 -2.75
N ARG A 342 13.14 0.03 -2.48
CA ARG A 342 13.49 0.66 -1.20
C ARG A 342 14.30 1.91 -1.46
N GLY A 343 13.89 3.02 -0.84
CA GLY A 343 14.52 4.33 -1.08
C GLY A 343 14.53 4.76 -2.56
N GLY A 344 13.60 4.25 -3.38
CA GLY A 344 13.51 4.50 -4.82
C GLY A 344 14.35 3.57 -5.72
N ASN A 345 15.21 2.71 -5.15
CA ASN A 345 16.01 1.73 -5.91
C ASN A 345 15.47 0.31 -5.75
N LEU A 346 15.80 -0.59 -6.68
CA LEU A 346 15.46 -2.00 -6.57
C LEU A 346 16.54 -2.77 -5.80
N LEU A 347 16.13 -3.45 -4.73
CA LEU A 347 16.98 -4.35 -3.96
C LEU A 347 16.68 -5.82 -4.31
N ASP A 348 17.73 -6.63 -4.36
CA ASP A 348 17.71 -8.07 -4.70
C ASP A 348 18.23 -8.94 -3.54
N TRP A 349 17.47 -9.99 -3.22
CA TRP A 349 17.85 -11.09 -2.34
C TRP A 349 17.88 -12.40 -3.11
N SER A 350 19.05 -13.04 -3.18
CA SER A 350 19.20 -14.35 -3.83
C SER A 350 19.24 -15.48 -2.82
N GLN A 351 18.53 -16.58 -3.11
CA GLN A 351 18.65 -17.82 -2.37
C GLN A 351 20.00 -18.50 -2.72
N THR A 352 20.80 -18.82 -1.70
CA THR A 352 22.14 -19.43 -1.88
C THR A 352 22.10 -20.95 -1.73
N SER A 353 21.26 -21.45 -0.83
CA SER A 353 20.93 -22.86 -0.67
C SER A 353 19.54 -22.98 -0.07
N THR A 354 19.01 -24.20 0.04
CA THR A 354 17.72 -24.44 0.66
C THR A 354 17.63 -23.79 2.05
N GLY A 355 16.72 -22.82 2.20
CA GLY A 355 16.51 -22.06 3.44
C GLY A 355 17.59 -21.02 3.79
N SER A 356 18.54 -20.72 2.89
CA SER A 356 19.58 -19.71 3.10
C SER A 356 19.56 -18.65 1.99
N TRP A 357 19.77 -17.40 2.36
CA TRP A 357 19.66 -16.23 1.47
C TRP A 357 20.84 -15.28 1.69
N THR A 358 21.18 -14.53 0.64
CA THR A 358 22.11 -13.40 0.67
C THR A 358 21.38 -12.13 0.20
N GLY A 359 22.05 -10.99 0.28
CA GLY A 359 21.48 -9.68 -0.05
C GLY A 359 21.11 -8.88 1.20
N PRO A 360 20.38 -7.75 1.05
CA PRO A 360 20.02 -7.15 -0.24
C PRO A 360 21.23 -6.61 -1.02
N VAL A 361 21.17 -6.69 -2.34
CA VAL A 361 22.08 -6.00 -3.27
C VAL A 361 21.27 -4.91 -4.00
N ASP A 362 21.78 -3.67 -4.03
CA ASP A 362 21.20 -2.60 -4.84
C ASP A 362 21.54 -2.85 -6.33
N LEU A 363 20.51 -2.91 -7.18
CA LEU A 363 20.63 -3.17 -8.62
C LEU A 363 20.92 -1.90 -9.45
N GLY A 364 21.27 -0.80 -8.79
CA GLY A 364 21.71 0.43 -9.40
C GLY A 364 20.56 1.34 -9.83
N ASN A 365 20.93 2.53 -10.30
CA ASN A 365 20.00 3.61 -10.59
C ASN A 365 19.16 3.33 -11.87
N PRO A 366 17.82 3.27 -11.79
CA PRO A 366 16.93 3.09 -12.93
C PRO A 366 16.70 4.36 -13.78
N GLY A 367 17.34 5.47 -13.43
CA GLY A 367 17.17 6.78 -14.06
C GLY A 367 16.27 7.74 -13.27
N GLY A 368 15.64 7.26 -12.20
CA GLY A 368 14.74 7.97 -11.29
C GLY A 368 14.22 7.01 -10.22
N PRO A 369 13.45 7.48 -9.22
CA PRO A 369 12.85 6.61 -8.21
C PRO A 369 11.84 5.64 -8.85
N LEU A 370 11.79 4.40 -8.36
CA LEU A 370 10.78 3.41 -8.74
C LEU A 370 9.57 3.44 -7.81
N GLU A 371 8.42 3.05 -8.36
CA GLU A 371 7.23 2.67 -7.58
C GLU A 371 7.38 1.29 -6.94
N PRO A 372 6.62 0.96 -5.87
CA PRO A 372 6.77 -0.31 -5.15
C PRO A 372 6.47 -1.57 -5.96
N GLY A 373 5.63 -1.50 -6.99
CA GLY A 373 5.21 -2.66 -7.80
C GLY A 373 6.27 -3.10 -8.80
N VAL A 374 6.62 -4.39 -8.73
CA VAL A 374 7.65 -5.03 -9.57
C VAL A 374 7.10 -6.33 -10.16
N ALA A 375 7.44 -6.59 -11.42
CA ALA A 375 7.21 -7.88 -12.07
C ALA A 375 8.53 -8.53 -12.47
N VAL A 376 8.57 -9.85 -12.36
CA VAL A 376 9.73 -10.67 -12.71
C VAL A 376 9.31 -11.70 -13.76
N ALA A 377 10.12 -11.84 -14.81
CA ALA A 377 9.93 -12.85 -15.83
C ALA A 377 11.25 -13.55 -16.15
N ASN A 378 11.14 -14.77 -16.68
CA ASN A 378 12.29 -15.47 -17.25
C ASN A 378 12.30 -15.32 -18.76
N GLU A 379 13.46 -14.99 -19.30
CA GLU A 379 13.77 -15.17 -20.70
C GLU A 379 13.68 -16.64 -21.13
N ARG A 380 13.67 -16.85 -22.44
CA ARG A 380 13.69 -18.21 -23.02
C ARG A 380 14.96 -19.00 -22.67
N ASP A 381 16.05 -18.30 -22.38
CA ASP A 381 17.32 -18.89 -21.93
C ASP A 381 17.47 -18.92 -20.40
N ASP A 382 16.39 -18.73 -19.66
CA ASP A 382 16.28 -18.75 -18.19
C ASP A 382 16.96 -17.59 -17.46
N ARG A 383 17.45 -16.56 -18.17
CA ARG A 383 17.83 -15.29 -17.54
C ARG A 383 16.62 -14.62 -16.90
N LEU A 384 16.79 -14.01 -15.73
CA LEU A 384 15.74 -13.22 -15.10
C LEU A 384 15.75 -11.79 -15.62
N ASP A 385 14.57 -11.26 -15.88
CA ASP A 385 14.31 -9.86 -16.22
C ASP A 385 13.30 -9.29 -15.22
N VAL A 386 13.62 -8.11 -14.68
CA VAL A 386 12.78 -7.37 -13.73
C VAL A 386 12.25 -6.10 -14.37
N PHE A 387 10.97 -5.82 -14.14
CA PHE A 387 10.24 -4.69 -14.70
C PHE A 387 9.66 -3.84 -13.59
N ALA A 388 9.78 -2.52 -13.71
CA ALA A 388 9.25 -1.56 -12.74
C ALA A 388 8.75 -0.29 -13.44
N ARG A 389 7.92 0.48 -12.74
CA ARG A 389 7.50 1.83 -13.16
C ARG A 389 8.35 2.88 -12.44
N ARG A 390 8.84 3.88 -13.17
CA ARG A 390 9.44 5.08 -12.58
C ARG A 390 8.37 6.00 -11.99
N ALA A 391 8.57 6.47 -10.77
CA ALA A 391 7.63 7.35 -10.08
C ALA A 391 7.58 8.77 -10.66
N ASP A 392 8.67 9.23 -11.30
CA ASP A 392 8.76 10.60 -11.84
C ASP A 392 8.28 10.73 -13.30
N THR A 393 8.49 9.71 -14.14
CA THR A 393 8.15 9.75 -15.57
C THR A 393 7.07 8.75 -15.99
N ALA A 394 6.63 7.88 -15.09
CA ALA A 394 5.75 6.75 -15.38
C ALA A 394 6.25 5.80 -16.50
N GLU A 395 7.53 5.89 -16.86
CA GLU A 395 8.15 4.96 -17.80
C GLU A 395 8.25 3.57 -17.20
N ILE A 396 7.97 2.55 -18.01
CA ILE A 396 8.27 1.17 -17.68
C ILE A 396 9.72 0.91 -18.04
N VAL A 397 10.49 0.42 -17.06
CA VAL A 397 11.91 0.12 -17.20
C VAL A 397 12.19 -1.36 -16.91
N GLU A 398 13.25 -1.88 -17.52
CA GLU A 398 13.68 -3.27 -17.44
C GLU A 398 15.16 -3.37 -17.05
N LEU A 399 15.49 -4.37 -16.25
CA LEU A 399 16.85 -4.83 -16.00
C LEU A 399 16.92 -6.37 -16.11
N GLY A 400 17.77 -6.87 -17.00
CA GLY A 400 17.95 -8.31 -17.20
C GLY A 400 19.28 -8.83 -16.67
N GLN A 401 19.32 -10.11 -16.30
CA GLN A 401 20.55 -10.86 -16.09
C GLN A 401 21.33 -10.95 -17.42
N THR A 402 22.67 -10.92 -17.35
CA THR A 402 23.56 -11.05 -18.52
C THR A 402 23.86 -12.50 -18.89
N ALA A 403 23.66 -13.41 -17.95
CA ALA A 403 23.73 -14.87 -18.11
C ALA A 403 22.83 -15.51 -17.03
N PRO A 404 22.30 -16.73 -17.24
CA PRO A 404 21.47 -17.38 -16.23
C PRO A 404 22.21 -17.52 -14.90
N ASN A 405 21.54 -17.20 -13.80
CA ASN A 405 22.10 -17.21 -12.43
C ASN A 405 23.33 -16.29 -12.28
N GLY A 406 23.43 -15.28 -13.16
CA GLY A 406 24.62 -14.47 -13.34
C GLY A 406 24.44 -13.04 -12.85
N ALA A 407 25.36 -12.18 -13.25
CA ALA A 407 25.29 -10.76 -12.92
C ALA A 407 24.19 -10.04 -13.72
N TRP A 408 23.59 -9.03 -13.10
CA TRP A 408 22.68 -8.08 -13.72
C TRP A 408 23.38 -7.20 -14.76
N ALA A 409 22.61 -6.72 -15.75
CA ALA A 409 23.07 -5.70 -16.68
C ALA A 409 23.52 -4.44 -15.92
N ALA A 410 24.47 -3.71 -16.48
CA ALA A 410 25.02 -2.51 -15.82
C ALA A 410 24.09 -1.29 -15.91
N ARG A 411 23.04 -1.35 -16.74
CA ARG A 411 22.12 -0.24 -17.00
C ARG A 411 20.72 -0.76 -17.26
N TRP A 412 19.76 -0.02 -16.75
CA TRP A 412 18.34 -0.17 -17.04
C TRP A 412 18.03 0.28 -18.47
N SER A 413 17.02 -0.34 -19.08
CA SER A 413 16.47 0.02 -20.38
C SER A 413 15.03 0.49 -20.22
N SER A 414 14.60 1.47 -21.02
CA SER A 414 13.23 1.98 -21.00
C SER A 414 12.40 1.31 -22.11
N LEU A 415 11.20 0.85 -21.74
CA LEU A 415 10.13 0.44 -22.65
C LEU A 415 9.23 1.64 -23.00
N GLY A 416 9.48 2.82 -22.41
CA GLY A 416 8.65 4.01 -22.54
C GLY A 416 7.35 3.91 -21.75
N ASN A 417 6.37 4.72 -22.15
CA ASN A 417 5.06 4.83 -21.51
C ASN A 417 3.98 4.75 -22.61
N PRO A 418 2.90 3.94 -22.45
CA PRO A 418 1.85 3.81 -23.45
C PRO A 418 1.03 5.08 -23.69
N ASN A 419 1.06 6.03 -22.76
CA ASN A 419 0.31 7.28 -22.77
C ASN A 419 1.23 8.52 -22.90
N THR A 420 2.50 8.36 -23.29
CA THR A 420 3.45 9.48 -23.45
C THR A 420 2.85 10.64 -24.25
N GLY A 421 2.87 11.84 -23.67
CA GLY A 421 2.40 13.07 -24.32
C GLY A 421 0.91 13.36 -24.13
N ASP A 422 0.19 12.55 -23.37
CA ASP A 422 -1.15 12.85 -22.86
C ASP A 422 -1.04 13.26 -21.38
N PRO A 423 -1.12 14.57 -21.05
CA PRO A 423 -0.86 15.06 -19.69
C PRO A 423 -1.86 14.54 -18.65
N ASP A 424 -3.07 14.15 -19.06
CA ASP A 424 -4.10 13.64 -18.14
C ASP A 424 -3.96 12.13 -17.88
N ALA A 425 -3.18 11.43 -18.72
CA ALA A 425 -3.08 9.97 -18.70
C ALA A 425 -1.65 9.45 -18.45
N GLU A 426 -0.61 10.21 -18.81
CA GLU A 426 0.77 9.71 -18.81
C GLU A 426 1.24 9.27 -17.42
N GLN A 427 0.90 10.02 -16.37
CA GLN A 427 1.28 9.66 -15.00
C GLN A 427 0.37 8.57 -14.39
N GLN A 428 -0.78 8.29 -15.01
CA GLN A 428 -1.78 7.34 -14.47
C GLN A 428 -1.56 5.88 -14.90
N VAL A 429 -0.44 5.60 -15.58
CA VAL A 429 -0.02 4.23 -15.94
C VAL A 429 0.35 3.45 -14.68
N GLY A 430 -0.16 2.23 -14.57
CA GLY A 430 0.07 1.30 -13.46
C GLY A 430 1.45 0.64 -13.47
N THR A 431 1.70 -0.20 -12.46
CA THR A 431 2.95 -0.97 -12.40
C THR A 431 2.87 -2.18 -13.35
N PRO A 432 4.01 -2.65 -13.89
CA PRO A 432 3.98 -3.68 -14.92
C PRO A 432 3.62 -5.05 -14.33
N VAL A 433 2.92 -5.86 -15.14
CA VAL A 433 2.82 -7.31 -14.95
C VAL A 433 3.28 -8.01 -16.21
N THR A 434 3.80 -9.23 -16.06
CA THR A 434 4.42 -9.97 -17.17
C THR A 434 3.81 -11.34 -17.36
N ALA A 435 3.74 -11.79 -18.60
CA ALA A 435 3.50 -13.17 -18.96
C ALA A 435 4.44 -13.59 -20.10
N LYS A 436 4.54 -14.89 -20.36
CA LYS A 436 5.34 -15.42 -21.48
C LYS A 436 4.43 -15.87 -22.60
N ASN A 437 4.75 -15.45 -23.81
CA ASN A 437 4.14 -15.99 -25.01
C ASN A 437 4.53 -17.47 -25.19
N GLY A 438 3.71 -18.23 -25.93
CA GLY A 438 3.98 -19.65 -26.20
C GLY A 438 5.28 -19.92 -26.98
N ASP A 439 5.88 -18.89 -27.59
CA ASP A 439 7.20 -18.93 -28.20
C ASP A 439 8.36 -18.53 -27.27
N GLY A 440 8.07 -18.22 -26.01
CA GLY A 440 9.03 -17.88 -24.95
C GLY A 440 9.41 -16.40 -24.86
N ARG A 441 8.80 -15.52 -25.66
CA ARG A 441 9.01 -14.07 -25.57
C ARG A 441 8.25 -13.48 -24.38
N ILE A 442 8.85 -12.53 -23.68
CA ILE A 442 8.19 -11.80 -22.61
C ILE A 442 7.19 -10.80 -23.20
N GLU A 443 6.02 -10.72 -22.58
CA GLU A 443 5.01 -9.70 -22.84
C GLU A 443 4.66 -9.00 -21.52
N VAL A 444 4.72 -7.67 -21.56
CA VAL A 444 4.51 -6.76 -20.44
C VAL A 444 3.16 -6.07 -20.64
N PHE A 445 2.36 -6.05 -19.58
CA PHE A 445 1.07 -5.39 -19.54
C PHE A 445 1.06 -4.34 -18.44
N VAL A 446 0.36 -3.24 -18.68
CA VAL A 446 0.10 -2.21 -17.69
C VAL A 446 -1.36 -1.82 -17.74
N ARG A 447 -1.91 -1.44 -16.59
CA ARG A 447 -3.09 -0.59 -16.55
C ARG A 447 -2.70 0.75 -17.19
N ASN A 448 -3.31 1.12 -18.31
CA ASN A 448 -2.97 2.37 -18.98
C ASN A 448 -3.71 3.57 -18.35
N GLY A 449 -3.23 4.78 -18.60
CA GLY A 449 -3.77 6.00 -18.00
C GLY A 449 -5.23 6.29 -18.36
N GLY A 450 -5.71 5.77 -19.51
CA GLY A 450 -7.12 5.84 -19.90
C GLY A 450 -8.03 4.88 -19.13
N GLY A 451 -7.46 3.96 -18.34
CA GLY A 451 -8.21 3.00 -17.55
C GLY A 451 -8.47 1.64 -18.20
N GLY A 452 -7.82 1.37 -19.34
CA GLY A 452 -7.77 0.06 -20.00
C GLY A 452 -6.45 -0.66 -19.73
N VAL A 453 -6.11 -1.61 -20.59
CA VAL A 453 -4.82 -2.33 -20.55
C VAL A 453 -4.03 -2.04 -21.81
N SER A 454 -2.75 -1.72 -21.67
CA SER A 454 -1.80 -1.68 -22.78
C SER A 454 -0.77 -2.79 -22.64
N THR A 455 -0.30 -3.31 -23.77
CA THR A 455 0.73 -4.36 -23.85
C THR A 455 1.92 -3.95 -24.70
N SER A 456 3.11 -4.44 -24.36
CA SER A 456 4.27 -4.48 -25.23
C SER A 456 4.99 -5.81 -25.09
N PHE A 457 5.48 -6.37 -26.20
CA PHE A 457 6.15 -7.67 -26.22
C PHE A 457 7.48 -7.60 -26.96
N GLN A 458 8.39 -8.50 -26.59
CA GLN A 458 9.71 -8.59 -27.21
C GLN A 458 9.63 -8.93 -28.70
N GLN A 459 10.43 -8.28 -29.54
CA GLN A 459 10.49 -8.55 -30.99
C GLN A 459 11.34 -9.79 -31.33
N GLY A 460 12.20 -10.20 -30.39
CA GLY A 460 12.91 -11.47 -30.37
C GLY A 460 13.32 -11.76 -28.92
N SER A 461 13.57 -13.02 -28.55
CA SER A 461 13.97 -13.36 -27.18
C SER A 461 15.26 -12.63 -26.79
N GLY A 462 15.30 -12.05 -25.58
CA GLY A 462 16.37 -11.18 -25.12
C GLY A 462 16.57 -9.90 -25.95
N GLY A 463 15.59 -9.53 -26.77
CA GLY A 463 15.62 -8.40 -27.69
C GLY A 463 14.71 -7.26 -27.26
N ALA A 464 14.76 -6.16 -28.01
CA ALA A 464 13.95 -4.98 -27.72
C ALA A 464 12.44 -5.25 -27.76
N PHE A 465 11.71 -4.51 -26.94
CA PHE A 465 10.25 -4.47 -26.94
C PHE A 465 9.69 -3.71 -28.14
N GLY A 466 8.48 -4.09 -28.55
CA GLY A 466 7.72 -3.40 -29.58
C GLY A 466 7.12 -2.07 -29.09
N ALA A 467 6.37 -1.42 -29.97
CA ALA A 467 5.52 -0.31 -29.57
C ALA A 467 4.38 -0.80 -28.67
N TRP A 468 3.94 0.06 -27.75
CA TRP A 468 2.75 -0.20 -26.93
C TRP A 468 1.49 -0.33 -27.80
N VAL A 469 0.67 -1.31 -27.47
CA VAL A 469 -0.63 -1.57 -28.10
C VAL A 469 -1.71 -1.50 -27.03
N ASP A 470 -2.72 -0.67 -27.24
CA ASP A 470 -3.90 -0.61 -26.37
C ASP A 470 -4.83 -1.80 -26.65
N LEU A 471 -5.14 -2.58 -25.62
CA LEU A 471 -6.08 -3.71 -25.64
C LEU A 471 -7.52 -3.27 -25.31
N GLY A 472 -7.72 -1.98 -25.00
CA GLY A 472 -8.98 -1.42 -24.58
C GLY A 472 -9.38 -1.80 -23.15
N GLY A 473 -10.67 -1.78 -22.89
CA GLY A 473 -11.22 -1.80 -21.53
C GLY A 473 -11.37 -0.39 -20.96
N SER A 474 -12.01 -0.30 -19.79
CA SER A 474 -12.17 0.96 -19.07
C SER A 474 -12.50 0.71 -17.61
N GLY A 475 -12.36 1.74 -16.77
CA GLY A 475 -12.77 1.67 -15.36
C GLY A 475 -11.95 0.75 -14.48
N ILE A 476 -10.83 0.21 -14.99
CA ILE A 476 -9.91 -0.61 -14.20
C ILE A 476 -9.40 0.22 -13.01
N GLN A 477 -9.26 -0.41 -11.85
CA GLN A 477 -8.91 0.26 -10.60
C GLN A 477 -7.44 0.03 -10.18
N GLU A 478 -6.90 -1.17 -10.45
CA GLU A 478 -5.54 -1.59 -10.07
C GLU A 478 -4.91 -2.39 -11.22
N ASP A 479 -3.65 -2.82 -11.06
CA ASP A 479 -2.90 -3.54 -12.09
C ASP A 479 -3.57 -4.88 -12.47
N PRO A 480 -3.50 -5.29 -13.75
CA PRO A 480 -4.10 -6.54 -14.20
C PRO A 480 -3.32 -7.76 -13.68
N ALA A 481 -3.90 -8.94 -13.78
CA ALA A 481 -3.18 -10.21 -13.70
C ALA A 481 -3.02 -10.78 -15.11
N ALA A 482 -1.82 -11.26 -15.43
CA ALA A 482 -1.53 -11.97 -16.67
C ALA A 482 -1.01 -13.38 -16.34
N VAL A 483 -1.49 -14.39 -17.07
CA VAL A 483 -1.09 -15.78 -16.86
C VAL A 483 -0.93 -16.51 -18.18
N THR A 484 0.16 -17.26 -18.34
CA THR A 484 0.38 -18.14 -19.49
C THR A 484 -0.17 -19.52 -19.17
N THR A 485 -1.17 -19.97 -19.93
CA THR A 485 -1.76 -21.31 -19.77
C THR A 485 -0.80 -22.41 -20.25
N ASP A 486 -1.08 -23.67 -19.89
CA ASP A 486 -0.27 -24.82 -20.33
C ASP A 486 -0.22 -24.99 -21.85
N SER A 487 -1.19 -24.42 -22.60
CA SER A 487 -1.17 -24.43 -24.06
C SER A 487 -0.35 -23.29 -24.68
N GLY A 488 0.22 -22.40 -23.86
CA GLY A 488 1.05 -21.26 -24.29
C GLY A 488 0.26 -20.02 -24.69
N ARG A 489 -1.01 -19.92 -24.28
CA ARG A 489 -1.85 -18.73 -24.47
C ARG A 489 -1.72 -17.83 -23.25
N ILE A 490 -1.88 -16.53 -23.44
CA ILE A 490 -2.01 -15.60 -22.32
C ILE A 490 -3.50 -15.30 -22.05
N GLU A 491 -3.90 -15.36 -20.78
CA GLU A 491 -5.15 -14.81 -20.25
C GLU A 491 -4.84 -13.62 -19.33
N LEU A 492 -5.68 -12.58 -19.37
CA LEU A 492 -5.57 -11.36 -18.58
C LEU A 492 -6.86 -11.03 -17.87
N PHE A 493 -6.74 -10.55 -16.63
CA PHE A 493 -7.87 -10.18 -15.78
C PHE A 493 -7.64 -8.82 -15.14
N ALA A 494 -8.66 -7.97 -15.08
CA ALA A 494 -8.55 -6.67 -14.42
C ALA A 494 -9.84 -6.28 -13.71
N SER A 495 -9.73 -5.81 -12.47
CA SER A 495 -10.89 -5.40 -11.67
C SER A 495 -11.32 -3.97 -12.00
N THR A 496 -12.60 -3.79 -12.31
CA THR A 496 -13.27 -2.49 -12.28
C THR A 496 -13.96 -2.30 -10.91
N LYS A 497 -14.76 -1.25 -10.75
CA LYS A 497 -15.58 -1.06 -9.55
C LYS A 497 -16.72 -2.07 -9.42
N THR A 498 -17.09 -2.76 -10.50
CA THR A 498 -18.31 -3.57 -10.56
C THR A 498 -18.10 -4.99 -11.04
N GLU A 499 -17.06 -5.22 -11.85
CA GLU A 499 -16.81 -6.50 -12.51
C GLU A 499 -15.31 -6.78 -12.66
N VAL A 500 -14.96 -7.99 -13.09
CA VAL A 500 -13.62 -8.36 -13.54
C VAL A 500 -13.66 -8.51 -15.06
N LEU A 501 -12.91 -7.68 -15.78
CA LEU A 501 -12.71 -7.79 -17.22
C LEU A 501 -11.74 -8.92 -17.54
N HIS A 502 -11.96 -9.61 -18.66
CA HIS A 502 -11.15 -10.73 -19.10
C HIS A 502 -10.74 -10.56 -20.58
N TRP A 503 -9.45 -10.78 -20.88
CA TRP A 503 -8.93 -10.91 -22.24
C TRP A 503 -8.19 -12.24 -22.38
N TYR A 504 -8.26 -12.86 -23.54
CA TYR A 504 -7.51 -14.09 -23.80
C TYR A 504 -6.99 -14.15 -25.24
N GLN A 505 -5.92 -14.91 -25.45
CA GLN A 505 -5.45 -15.25 -26.80
C GLN A 505 -6.21 -16.46 -27.38
N PRO A 506 -6.93 -16.32 -28.52
CA PRO A 506 -7.59 -17.44 -29.19
C PRO A 506 -6.63 -18.48 -29.80
N SER A 507 -5.34 -18.21 -29.85
CA SER A 507 -4.25 -19.16 -30.10
C SER A 507 -2.95 -18.60 -29.52
N PRO A 508 -1.95 -19.43 -29.16
CA PRO A 508 -0.67 -18.91 -28.67
C PRO A 508 -0.09 -17.84 -29.58
N ASN A 509 0.38 -16.73 -29.00
CA ASN A 509 1.00 -15.60 -29.69
C ASN A 509 0.05 -14.81 -30.62
N SER A 510 -1.27 -15.01 -30.53
CA SER A 510 -2.24 -14.22 -31.30
C SER A 510 -2.61 -12.91 -30.60
N SER A 511 -3.34 -12.04 -31.29
CA SER A 511 -4.00 -10.91 -30.65
C SER A 511 -5.00 -11.36 -29.57
N PHE A 512 -5.30 -10.45 -28.65
CA PHE A 512 -6.26 -10.67 -27.57
C PHE A 512 -7.71 -10.47 -28.02
N THR A 513 -8.61 -11.24 -27.41
CA THR A 513 -10.06 -11.10 -27.51
C THR A 513 -10.60 -10.77 -26.13
N VAL A 514 -11.49 -9.77 -26.04
CA VAL A 514 -12.23 -9.45 -24.81
C VAL A 514 -13.35 -10.46 -24.60
N ASP A 515 -13.46 -10.98 -23.38
CA ASP A 515 -14.56 -11.82 -22.92
C ASP A 515 -15.33 -11.09 -21.81
N SER A 516 -16.52 -10.60 -22.15
CA SER A 516 -17.41 -9.91 -21.22
C SER A 516 -18.31 -10.87 -20.42
N SER A 517 -18.05 -12.19 -20.46
CA SER A 517 -18.87 -13.20 -19.79
C SER A 517 -18.20 -13.81 -18.54
N PHE A 518 -17.08 -13.22 -18.09
CA PHE A 518 -16.36 -13.69 -16.92
C PHE A 518 -17.26 -13.64 -15.67
N PRO A 519 -17.46 -14.78 -14.98
CA PRO A 519 -18.36 -14.83 -13.83
C PRO A 519 -17.63 -14.31 -12.58
N ALA A 520 -17.98 -13.11 -12.15
CA ALA A 520 -17.43 -12.51 -10.93
C ALA A 520 -18.49 -11.81 -10.08
N GLY A 521 -18.30 -11.84 -8.76
CA GLY A 521 -18.89 -10.86 -7.86
C GLY A 521 -18.21 -9.49 -8.01
N THR A 522 -18.70 -8.47 -7.32
CA THR A 522 -18.07 -7.15 -7.30
C THR A 522 -16.70 -7.23 -6.62
N PRO A 523 -15.59 -6.96 -7.34
CA PRO A 523 -14.25 -7.08 -6.79
C PRO A 523 -13.89 -5.87 -5.93
N ALA A 524 -12.96 -6.08 -5.01
CA ALA A 524 -12.40 -5.06 -4.11
C ALA A 524 -10.86 -5.14 -4.00
N SER A 525 -10.24 -5.90 -4.90
CA SER A 525 -8.80 -5.96 -5.15
C SER A 525 -8.55 -6.29 -6.63
N ALA A 526 -7.33 -6.08 -7.10
CA ALA A 526 -6.83 -6.73 -8.31
C ALA A 526 -7.01 -8.26 -8.23
N PRO A 527 -7.22 -8.92 -9.38
CA PRO A 527 -7.27 -10.37 -9.46
C PRO A 527 -5.85 -10.97 -9.45
N THR A 528 -5.76 -12.25 -9.18
CA THR A 528 -4.59 -13.10 -9.43
C THR A 528 -5.04 -14.44 -9.96
N ALA A 529 -4.18 -15.18 -10.68
CA ALA A 529 -4.56 -16.44 -11.29
C ALA A 529 -3.53 -17.55 -11.02
N ALA A 530 -4.03 -18.78 -10.87
CA ALA A 530 -3.23 -19.98 -10.71
C ALA A 530 -3.78 -21.11 -11.59
N ILE A 531 -2.89 -21.97 -12.05
CA ILE A 531 -3.22 -23.13 -12.87
C ILE A 531 -3.37 -24.34 -11.94
N ASP A 532 -4.55 -24.95 -11.97
CA ASP A 532 -4.85 -26.22 -11.32
C ASP A 532 -4.01 -27.35 -11.96
N GLN A 533 -3.82 -28.47 -11.25
CA GLN A 533 -3.03 -29.60 -11.77
C GLN A 533 -3.54 -30.13 -13.12
N ASP A 534 -4.84 -30.03 -13.39
CA ASP A 534 -5.45 -30.46 -14.65
C ASP A 534 -5.41 -29.41 -15.77
N GLY A 535 -4.74 -28.28 -15.56
CA GLY A 535 -4.59 -27.20 -16.53
C GLY A 535 -5.73 -26.18 -16.53
N ARG A 536 -6.74 -26.33 -15.65
CA ARG A 536 -7.82 -25.33 -15.50
C ARG A 536 -7.29 -24.09 -14.80
N LEU A 537 -7.73 -22.92 -15.25
CA LEU A 537 -7.42 -21.67 -14.57
C LEU A 537 -8.37 -21.41 -13.41
N SER A 538 -7.82 -20.96 -12.28
CA SER A 538 -8.52 -20.44 -11.11
C SER A 538 -8.10 -19.00 -10.86
N VAL A 539 -9.05 -18.07 -10.84
CA VAL A 539 -8.83 -16.62 -10.69
C VAL A 539 -9.41 -16.15 -9.37
N PHE A 540 -8.59 -15.49 -8.55
CA PHE A 540 -8.89 -15.10 -7.17
C PHE A 540 -8.89 -13.59 -7.02
N TYR A 541 -9.80 -13.06 -6.21
CA TYR A 541 -9.88 -11.65 -5.85
C TYR A 541 -10.62 -11.50 -4.52
N ARG A 542 -10.58 -10.31 -3.91
CA ARG A 542 -11.42 -10.00 -2.76
C ARG A 542 -12.79 -9.50 -3.19
N GLN A 543 -13.82 -9.99 -2.53
CA GLN A 543 -15.20 -9.55 -2.71
C GLN A 543 -15.47 -8.26 -1.93
N ALA A 544 -16.15 -7.31 -2.58
CA ALA A 544 -16.59 -6.08 -1.94
C ALA A 544 -17.55 -6.32 -0.75
N GLY A 545 -17.44 -5.48 0.28
CA GLY A 545 -18.25 -5.47 1.49
C GLY A 545 -17.84 -6.50 2.56
N SER A 546 -17.39 -7.68 2.15
CA SER A 546 -16.98 -8.76 3.05
C SER A 546 -15.46 -8.90 3.20
N ALA A 547 -14.70 -8.45 2.20
CA ALA A 547 -13.27 -8.72 2.03
C ALA A 547 -12.94 -10.22 1.94
N SER A 548 -13.92 -11.10 1.73
CA SER A 548 -13.68 -12.53 1.53
C SER A 548 -12.93 -12.76 0.23
N VAL A 549 -12.07 -13.77 0.18
CA VAL A 549 -11.50 -14.24 -1.09
C VAL A 549 -12.57 -15.02 -1.83
N GLU A 550 -12.70 -14.73 -3.11
CA GLU A 550 -13.62 -15.33 -4.05
C GLU A 550 -12.81 -15.91 -5.22
N VAL A 551 -13.23 -17.06 -5.76
CA VAL A 551 -12.54 -17.72 -6.87
C VAL A 551 -13.48 -18.09 -8.00
N SER A 552 -13.12 -17.70 -9.22
CA SER A 552 -13.75 -18.13 -10.47
C SER A 552 -12.89 -19.19 -11.13
N VAL A 553 -13.48 -20.30 -11.57
CA VAL A 553 -12.73 -21.48 -12.02
C VAL A 553 -13.20 -21.89 -13.41
N GLN A 554 -12.28 -22.17 -14.32
CA GLN A 554 -12.60 -22.76 -15.61
C GLN A 554 -13.29 -24.13 -15.46
N ALA A 555 -14.23 -24.42 -16.36
CA ALA A 555 -14.91 -25.72 -16.44
C ALA A 555 -14.03 -26.79 -17.09
N SER A 556 -13.14 -26.39 -18.00
CA SER A 556 -12.12 -27.20 -18.66
C SER A 556 -10.93 -26.32 -19.04
N PRO A 557 -9.71 -26.87 -19.20
CA PRO A 557 -8.55 -26.09 -19.62
C PRO A 557 -8.82 -25.34 -20.93
N ASP A 558 -8.42 -24.07 -21.00
CA ASP A 558 -8.65 -23.14 -22.12
C ASP A 558 -10.13 -23.08 -22.59
N GLY A 559 -11.07 -23.40 -21.69
CA GLY A 559 -12.50 -23.48 -21.97
C GLY A 559 -13.32 -22.40 -21.28
N GLY A 560 -14.63 -22.57 -21.26
CA GLY A 560 -15.53 -21.67 -20.55
C GLY A 560 -15.40 -21.76 -19.03
N TRP A 561 -16.00 -20.80 -18.33
CA TRP A 561 -16.00 -20.71 -16.87
C TRP A 561 -17.16 -21.47 -16.23
N LYS A 562 -16.97 -21.92 -14.98
CA LYS A 562 -18.09 -22.34 -14.15
C LYS A 562 -19.04 -21.15 -13.92
N PRO A 563 -20.36 -21.35 -13.89
CA PRO A 563 -21.33 -20.26 -13.97
C PRO A 563 -21.37 -19.35 -12.73
N SER A 564 -20.74 -19.74 -11.63
CA SER A 564 -20.71 -18.93 -10.42
C SER A 564 -19.38 -19.08 -9.70
N PRO A 565 -18.82 -17.97 -9.20
CA PRO A 565 -17.65 -17.99 -8.34
C PRO A 565 -17.94 -18.65 -6.98
N VAL A 566 -16.87 -19.06 -6.29
CA VAL A 566 -16.91 -19.70 -4.97
C VAL A 566 -16.30 -18.77 -3.93
N VAL A 567 -17.05 -18.44 -2.88
CA VAL A 567 -16.54 -17.66 -1.75
C VAL A 567 -15.76 -18.58 -0.81
N LEU A 568 -14.48 -18.31 -0.63
CA LEU A 568 -13.57 -19.06 0.24
C LEU A 568 -13.56 -18.54 1.68
N GLY A 569 -14.18 -17.38 1.93
CA GLY A 569 -14.05 -16.65 3.17
C GLY A 569 -12.67 -15.98 3.28
N GLY A 570 -12.16 -15.81 4.48
CA GLY A 570 -10.86 -15.18 4.72
C GLY A 570 -10.74 -14.69 6.14
N GLN A 571 -9.59 -14.09 6.46
CA GLN A 571 -9.34 -13.47 7.77
C GLN A 571 -9.16 -11.95 7.62
N ALA A 572 -10.05 -11.31 6.86
CA ALA A 572 -10.03 -9.88 6.54
C ALA A 572 -8.75 -9.44 5.82
N GLY A 573 -8.41 -8.15 5.88
CA GLY A 573 -7.26 -7.55 5.19
C GLY A 573 -7.60 -7.01 3.80
N VAL A 574 -6.63 -6.34 3.17
CA VAL A 574 -6.77 -5.66 1.87
C VAL A 574 -5.77 -6.21 0.85
N GLY A 575 -5.90 -5.76 -0.41
CA GLY A 575 -5.01 -6.14 -1.51
C GLY A 575 -5.26 -7.54 -2.08
N GLN A 576 -4.63 -7.81 -3.22
CA GLN A 576 -4.81 -9.05 -3.98
C GLN A 576 -4.23 -10.28 -3.24
N PRO A 577 -4.83 -11.48 -3.40
CA PRO A 577 -4.24 -12.72 -2.92
C PRO A 577 -2.97 -13.09 -3.68
N ALA A 578 -1.97 -13.66 -3.00
CA ALA A 578 -0.84 -14.33 -3.62
C ALA A 578 -1.12 -15.82 -3.78
N LEU A 579 -0.65 -16.41 -4.87
CA LEU A 579 -0.99 -17.79 -5.25
C LEU A 579 0.26 -18.58 -5.62
N VAL A 580 0.21 -19.89 -5.38
CA VAL A 580 1.21 -20.83 -5.88
C VAL A 580 0.59 -22.22 -6.01
N THR A 581 0.96 -22.95 -7.06
CA THR A 581 0.62 -24.37 -7.20
C THR A 581 1.80 -25.21 -6.72
N ALA A 582 1.59 -26.05 -5.71
CA ALA A 582 2.63 -26.95 -5.23
C ALA A 582 3.08 -27.96 -6.32
N PRO A 583 4.30 -28.53 -6.24
CA PRO A 583 4.79 -29.39 -7.32
C PRO A 583 3.95 -30.67 -7.57
N PRO A 584 3.74 -31.07 -8.84
CA PRO A 584 3.03 -32.30 -9.21
C PRO A 584 3.67 -33.59 -8.70
N SER A 585 4.97 -33.58 -8.39
CA SER A 585 5.71 -34.75 -7.91
C SER A 585 5.25 -35.24 -6.53
N VAL A 586 4.42 -34.48 -5.81
CA VAL A 586 3.91 -34.84 -4.49
C VAL A 586 2.39 -34.70 -4.39
N ASP A 587 1.86 -33.47 -4.56
CA ASP A 587 0.43 -33.14 -4.40
C ASP A 587 0.18 -31.69 -4.89
N ALA A 588 -0.17 -31.51 -6.17
CA ALA A 588 -0.24 -30.22 -6.85
C ALA A 588 -1.49 -29.40 -6.51
N ARG A 589 -1.53 -28.93 -5.27
CA ARG A 589 -2.60 -28.08 -4.75
C ARG A 589 -2.29 -26.62 -4.98
N VAL A 590 -3.30 -25.87 -5.40
CA VAL A 590 -3.27 -24.41 -5.33
C VAL A 590 -3.33 -23.99 -3.85
N MET A 591 -2.41 -23.13 -3.46
CA MET A 591 -2.37 -22.44 -2.17
C MET A 591 -2.63 -20.95 -2.39
N VAL A 592 -3.35 -20.35 -1.45
CA VAL A 592 -3.75 -18.94 -1.46
C VAL A 592 -3.22 -18.30 -0.19
N PHE A 593 -2.56 -17.16 -0.32
CA PHE A 593 -2.03 -16.37 0.78
C PHE A 593 -2.58 -14.95 0.72
N THR A 594 -2.94 -14.37 1.86
CA THR A 594 -3.47 -13.01 1.91
C THR A 594 -2.90 -12.25 3.10
N ARG A 595 -2.67 -10.94 2.94
CA ARG A 595 -2.55 -10.05 4.11
C ARG A 595 -3.85 -10.14 4.91
N ASN A 596 -3.76 -10.39 6.21
CA ASN A 596 -4.94 -10.54 7.06
C ASN A 596 -5.22 -9.26 7.87
N GLY A 597 -6.35 -9.22 8.58
CA GLY A 597 -6.77 -8.04 9.34
C GLY A 597 -5.87 -7.65 10.51
N GLY A 598 -4.94 -8.51 10.91
CA GLY A 598 -3.90 -8.22 11.91
C GLY A 598 -2.58 -7.71 11.32
N GLY A 599 -2.49 -7.56 9.98
CA GLY A 599 -1.26 -7.17 9.27
C GLY A 599 -0.27 -8.32 9.00
N GLY A 600 -0.62 -9.55 9.40
CA GLY A 600 0.13 -10.77 9.09
C GLY A 600 -0.34 -11.44 7.80
N VAL A 601 0.00 -12.71 7.62
CA VAL A 601 -0.43 -13.50 6.46
C VAL A 601 -1.30 -14.67 6.87
N SER A 602 -2.40 -14.86 6.18
CA SER A 602 -3.25 -16.05 6.29
C SER A 602 -3.14 -16.91 5.04
N SER A 603 -3.32 -18.23 5.21
CA SER A 603 -3.28 -19.19 4.12
C SER A 603 -4.53 -20.07 4.05
N ALA A 604 -4.95 -20.40 2.84
CA ALA A 604 -5.86 -21.50 2.53
C ALA A 604 -5.27 -22.32 1.38
N ARG A 605 -5.74 -23.55 1.19
CA ARG A 605 -5.27 -24.44 0.12
C ARG A 605 -6.36 -25.40 -0.30
N GLN A 606 -6.23 -25.97 -1.50
CA GLN A 606 -7.12 -27.03 -1.91
C GLN A 606 -7.06 -28.23 -0.93
N THR A 607 -8.17 -28.96 -0.78
CA THR A 607 -8.23 -30.19 0.05
C THR A 607 -7.70 -31.43 -0.68
N SER A 608 -7.62 -31.35 -1.99
CA SER A 608 -6.95 -32.26 -2.91
C SER A 608 -6.65 -31.48 -4.20
N ALA A 609 -5.68 -31.91 -5.01
CA ALA A 609 -5.50 -31.31 -6.33
C ALA A 609 -6.83 -31.26 -7.12
N ASN A 610 -7.09 -30.15 -7.80
CA ASN A 610 -8.33 -29.85 -8.54
C ASN A 610 -9.62 -29.78 -7.69
N GLY A 611 -9.49 -29.88 -6.36
CA GLY A 611 -10.61 -29.89 -5.42
C GLY A 611 -11.05 -28.50 -4.96
N GLY A 612 -11.97 -28.47 -4.00
CA GLY A 612 -12.32 -27.24 -3.27
C GLY A 612 -11.24 -26.84 -2.26
N PHE A 613 -11.43 -25.70 -1.60
CA PHE A 613 -10.49 -25.17 -0.60
C PHE A 613 -10.87 -25.53 0.83
N GLY A 614 -9.86 -25.77 1.65
CA GLY A 614 -10.00 -25.93 3.09
C GLY A 614 -10.17 -24.59 3.81
N GLY A 615 -10.28 -24.64 5.14
CA GLY A 615 -10.37 -23.44 5.97
C GLY A 615 -9.07 -22.64 6.03
N TRP A 616 -9.19 -21.38 6.45
CA TRP A 616 -8.07 -20.46 6.61
C TRP A 616 -7.28 -20.73 7.88
N SER A 617 -5.95 -20.59 7.79
CA SER A 617 -5.02 -20.61 8.92
C SER A 617 -4.22 -19.31 8.95
N ASP A 618 -4.11 -18.69 10.12
CA ASP A 618 -3.26 -17.52 10.33
C ASP A 618 -1.81 -17.99 10.51
N LEU A 619 -0.90 -17.51 9.67
CA LEU A 619 0.54 -17.80 9.74
C LEU A 619 1.29 -16.73 10.56
N GLY A 620 0.60 -15.72 11.08
CA GLY A 620 1.14 -14.66 11.90
C GLY A 620 2.06 -13.70 11.14
N GLY A 621 2.85 -12.95 11.90
CA GLY A 621 3.74 -11.90 11.40
C GLY A 621 3.09 -10.52 11.33
N LEU A 622 3.89 -9.54 10.93
CA LEU A 622 3.47 -8.18 10.58
C LEU A 622 4.39 -7.71 9.46
N PHE A 623 3.80 -7.34 8.33
CA PHE A 623 4.55 -7.06 7.09
C PHE A 623 4.15 -5.72 6.48
N VAL A 624 5.01 -5.16 5.65
CA VAL A 624 4.74 -4.06 4.70
C VAL A 624 4.50 -4.63 3.30
N GLY A 625 3.64 -3.99 2.50
CA GLY A 625 3.21 -4.52 1.20
C GLY A 625 2.55 -5.92 1.22
N LEU A 626 2.39 -6.52 0.05
CA LEU A 626 1.71 -7.80 -0.14
C LEU A 626 2.70 -8.98 -0.16
N PRO A 627 2.33 -10.15 0.39
CA PRO A 627 3.17 -11.34 0.35
C PRO A 627 3.26 -11.91 -1.08
N THR A 628 4.23 -12.77 -1.34
CA THR A 628 4.27 -13.65 -2.52
C THR A 628 4.68 -15.06 -2.14
N ALA A 629 4.41 -16.04 -3.00
CA ALA A 629 4.82 -17.42 -2.78
C ALA A 629 5.36 -18.05 -4.06
N ALA A 630 6.39 -18.87 -3.91
CA ALA A 630 7.08 -19.54 -5.01
C ALA A 630 7.56 -20.94 -4.58
N VAL A 631 7.92 -21.80 -5.54
CA VAL A 631 8.47 -23.14 -5.27
C VAL A 631 9.99 -23.11 -5.41
N ASP A 632 10.74 -23.43 -4.36
CA ASP A 632 12.21 -23.47 -4.43
C ASP A 632 12.74 -24.73 -5.16
N ASN A 633 14.05 -24.78 -5.41
CA ASN A 633 14.72 -25.93 -6.05
C ASN A 633 14.62 -27.26 -5.29
N ALA A 634 14.18 -27.24 -4.03
CA ALA A 634 13.89 -28.43 -3.25
C ALA A 634 12.42 -28.89 -3.40
N GLY A 635 11.63 -28.21 -4.23
CA GLY A 635 10.24 -28.54 -4.52
C GLY A 635 9.29 -28.20 -3.38
N VAL A 636 9.63 -27.22 -2.53
CA VAL A 636 8.74 -26.78 -1.46
C VAL A 636 8.25 -25.37 -1.71
N VAL A 637 7.04 -25.07 -1.22
CA VAL A 637 6.54 -23.71 -1.24
C VAL A 637 7.27 -22.86 -0.19
N VAL A 638 7.78 -21.73 -0.63
CA VAL A 638 8.34 -20.66 0.18
C VAL A 638 7.41 -19.47 0.06
N LEU A 639 6.87 -19.03 1.19
CA LEU A 639 6.14 -17.77 1.32
C LEU A 639 7.14 -16.67 1.69
N LEU A 640 7.04 -15.52 1.04
CA LEU A 640 7.92 -14.38 1.24
C LEU A 640 7.08 -13.14 1.55
N ALA A 641 7.59 -12.31 2.44
CA ALA A 641 6.99 -11.02 2.77
C ALA A 641 8.06 -10.05 3.24
N MET A 642 7.76 -8.75 3.19
CA MET A 642 8.69 -7.72 3.66
C MET A 642 8.37 -7.35 5.10
N GLY A 643 9.33 -7.59 6.00
CA GLY A 643 9.21 -7.23 7.40
C GLY A 643 9.14 -5.72 7.58
N VAL A 644 8.47 -5.29 8.65
CA VAL A 644 8.35 -3.86 9.01
C VAL A 644 9.68 -3.17 9.32
N GLY A 645 10.75 -3.93 9.56
CA GLY A 645 12.12 -3.42 9.70
C GLY A 645 12.91 -3.33 8.40
N GLY A 646 12.28 -3.58 7.25
CA GLY A 646 12.90 -3.53 5.92
C GLY A 646 13.63 -4.81 5.51
N GLN A 647 13.57 -5.88 6.30
CA GLN A 647 14.19 -7.18 5.96
C GLN A 647 13.24 -8.08 5.15
N LEU A 648 13.82 -8.98 4.35
CA LEU A 648 13.07 -10.10 3.76
C LEU A 648 12.72 -11.12 4.86
N ALA A 649 11.45 -11.51 4.91
CA ALA A 649 10.96 -12.58 5.76
C ALA A 649 10.50 -13.75 4.90
N VAL A 650 10.86 -14.97 5.29
CA VAL A 650 10.46 -16.21 4.61
C VAL A 650 9.77 -17.15 5.57
N ASN A 651 8.74 -17.84 5.09
CA ASN A 651 8.10 -18.94 5.78
C ASN A 651 8.02 -20.14 4.83
N ARG A 652 8.77 -21.17 5.15
CA ARG A 652 9.02 -22.31 4.25
C ARG A 652 8.22 -23.52 4.70
N GLN A 653 7.68 -24.28 3.76
CA GLN A 653 7.12 -25.60 4.09
C GLN A 653 8.21 -26.54 4.64
N THR A 654 7.84 -27.38 5.61
CA THR A 654 8.79 -28.31 6.25
C THR A 654 9.23 -29.46 5.34
N ALA A 655 8.48 -29.72 4.28
CA ALA A 655 8.75 -30.74 3.27
C ALA A 655 8.08 -30.37 1.94
N ALA A 656 8.45 -31.03 0.85
CA ALA A 656 7.76 -30.90 -0.42
C ALA A 656 6.33 -31.47 -0.32
N GLY A 657 5.37 -30.78 -0.95
CA GLY A 657 3.99 -31.26 -1.12
C GLY A 657 2.91 -30.31 -0.66
N GLY A 658 1.74 -30.42 -1.29
CA GLY A 658 0.58 -29.54 -1.04
C GLY A 658 0.07 -29.52 0.40
N ASP A 659 0.29 -30.58 1.16
CA ASP A 659 -0.17 -30.70 2.55
C ASP A 659 0.86 -30.36 3.62
N ALA A 660 2.13 -30.18 3.25
CA ALA A 660 3.18 -29.91 4.22
C ALA A 660 2.89 -28.62 5.02
N PRO A 661 3.13 -28.62 6.34
CA PRO A 661 2.95 -27.43 7.16
C PRO A 661 4.07 -26.42 6.92
N PHE A 662 3.82 -25.18 7.32
CA PHE A 662 4.80 -24.09 7.32
C PHE A 662 5.62 -24.10 8.63
N GLY A 663 6.93 -23.86 8.50
CA GLY A 663 7.88 -23.88 9.62
C GLY A 663 7.86 -22.64 10.51
N GLY A 664 7.19 -21.56 10.08
CA GLY A 664 7.17 -20.26 10.74
C GLY A 664 8.08 -19.25 10.05
N TRP A 665 7.84 -17.97 10.35
CA TRP A 665 8.57 -16.85 9.74
C TRP A 665 10.01 -16.74 10.26
N GLN A 666 10.93 -16.48 9.33
CA GLN A 666 12.34 -16.23 9.59
C GLN A 666 12.80 -15.01 8.78
N LEU A 667 13.51 -14.08 9.42
CA LEU A 667 14.19 -13.00 8.70
C LEU A 667 15.47 -13.55 8.05
N VAL A 668 15.72 -13.18 6.80
CA VAL A 668 16.83 -13.73 6.00
C VAL A 668 17.52 -12.65 5.16
N GLY A 669 18.71 -12.98 4.64
CA GLY A 669 19.46 -12.12 3.71
C GLY A 669 19.75 -10.75 4.29
N SER A 670 20.46 -10.71 5.41
CA SER A 670 20.78 -9.50 6.18
C SER A 670 22.05 -8.80 5.73
#